data_AF-A0A1Y1NFQ0-F1
#
_entry.id   AF-A0A1Y1NFQ0-F1
#
_cell.length_a   1.000
_cell.length_b   1.000
_cell.length_c   1.000
_cell.angle_alpha   90.00
_cell.angle_beta   90.00
_cell.angle_gamma   90.00
#
_symmetry.space_group_name_H-M   'P 1'
#
loop_
_entity.id
_entity.type
_entity.pdbx_description
1 polymer ?
#
loop_
_entity_poly.entity_id
_entity_poly.type
_entity_poly.pdbx_seq_one_letter_code
_entity_poly.pdbx_strand_id
1 'polypeptide(L)'
;MGDRVEPVPSNIPSPDLVGVAIDRPPQLQHQQSSVWVRRQQAVCVRHAFKTYGSKKNPNHVLSNLNMTVAKGTIYGLLGASGCGKTTLLSCIVGRRRLNTGEIWVLGGKPGTKGSGVPGKRVGYMPQEIALYGEFSIRETMMYFGWIFGMGTSEINERLQFLLNFLDLPSQSRLVKNLSGGQQRRVSFAVALMHDPELLILDEPTVGVDPLLRQSIWNHLVQITKDGNKTVIITTHYIEEARSAHTIGLMRSGKLLAEESPHVLLSMYGCQSLEEVFLKLSRKQGQTNNTADSNISNNISLATMNWGKKDSISVTEESGVVGLNFHQSKEVLLQDGSLLEINGGTSLTPPKSPTTESCDNCSDCLHITTVGKMRALLQKNFLRMWRNVGVMLFIFALPVMQVILFCMAIGRDPTDLKLAIVNHEMSYVNMSYQNCKYQPGCKFSNLSCRYLENLNNNTIHKLYYPDPESAVDAVREGNAWGALYFTENFTDALVARMALGKDADEETLDQSEIRVWLDMSNQQIGVILQRDLQLSYQDFARELLKSCNQNPKIAEIPISFKEPLYGSTEPSFTDFVAPGVILTIVFFLAVALTSSALIIERMEGLLDRSWVAGVTPAEILFSHVVTQFVVMCGQTALVLIFMILVFGVECKGDIGWVIVLTILQGLCGMCFGFVISAVCELERNAIQLALGSFYPTLLLSGVIWPIEGMPTVLRYISTFLPLTLATTSLRSILTRGWSIVEKDVYLGFISTTIWIVLFLTISLLVLRFKRG
;
A
#
# COMPACT_ATOMS: atom_id res chain seq x y z
N MET A 1 36.83 -82.31 -7.14
CA MET A 1 37.89 -81.43 -6.58
C MET A 1 37.28 -80.79 -5.34
N GLY A 2 37.21 -81.44 -4.17
CA GLY A 2 38.26 -82.16 -3.43
C GLY A 2 39.15 -81.12 -2.74
N ASP A 3 39.31 -81.02 -1.41
CA ASP A 3 38.85 -81.74 -0.22
C ASP A 3 38.94 -80.75 0.98
N ARG A 4 37.96 -80.69 1.89
CA ARG A 4 38.05 -81.12 3.31
C ARG A 4 39.46 -81.23 3.91
N VAL A 5 39.69 -80.63 5.08
CA VAL A 5 40.07 -81.32 6.35
C VAL A 5 39.91 -80.35 7.54
N GLU A 6 39.39 -80.89 8.63
CA GLU A 6 39.01 -80.28 9.91
C GLU A 6 40.03 -80.77 11.01
N PRO A 7 39.80 -80.80 12.33
CA PRO A 7 40.40 -79.93 13.36
C PRO A 7 41.27 -80.64 14.48
N VAL A 8 41.55 -79.89 15.57
CA VAL A 8 41.85 -80.24 17.00
C VAL A 8 43.29 -80.70 17.41
N PRO A 9 43.65 -80.89 18.72
CA PRO A 9 43.60 -80.11 19.99
C PRO A 9 45.01 -79.98 20.67
N SER A 10 45.16 -79.28 21.82
CA SER A 10 45.72 -79.86 23.09
C SER A 10 46.17 -78.84 24.17
N ASN A 11 45.43 -78.83 25.29
CA ASN A 11 45.81 -78.90 26.72
C ASN A 11 47.17 -78.39 27.29
N ILE A 12 47.10 -77.40 28.23
CA ILE A 12 47.48 -77.37 29.69
C ILE A 12 48.94 -77.77 30.11
N PRO A 13 49.68 -77.16 31.11
CA PRO A 13 49.28 -76.43 32.34
C PRO A 13 50.06 -75.13 32.78
N SER A 14 49.48 -74.46 33.80
CA SER A 14 49.93 -73.46 34.82
C SER A 14 51.44 -73.42 35.24
N PRO A 15 52.01 -72.31 35.81
CA PRO A 15 51.54 -71.69 37.07
C PRO A 15 51.74 -70.16 37.28
N ASP A 16 51.12 -69.73 38.37
CA ASP A 16 51.06 -68.43 39.02
C ASP A 16 52.28 -67.51 38.90
N LEU A 17 52.02 -66.23 38.57
CA LEU A 17 52.79 -65.10 39.09
C LEU A 17 51.92 -63.84 39.17
N VAL A 18 51.82 -63.34 40.40
CA VAL A 18 51.17 -62.09 40.81
C VAL A 18 51.72 -60.91 40.01
N GLY A 19 50.82 -60.08 39.45
CA GLY A 19 51.23 -58.87 38.73
C GLY A 19 50.08 -57.90 38.47
N VAL A 20 49.92 -56.93 39.38
CA VAL A 20 49.44 -55.55 39.19
C VAL A 20 48.19 -55.34 38.31
N ALA A 21 47.07 -55.02 38.96
CA ALA A 21 45.88 -54.49 38.30
C ALA A 21 46.20 -53.14 37.64
N ILE A 22 46.23 -53.13 36.32
CA ILE A 22 46.21 -51.91 35.51
C ILE A 22 44.73 -51.60 35.25
N ASP A 23 44.24 -50.53 35.87
CA ASP A 23 42.91 -49.99 35.62
C ASP A 23 42.73 -49.73 34.11
N ARG A 24 41.70 -50.34 33.53
CA ARG A 24 41.27 -50.04 32.17
C ARG A 24 40.83 -48.57 32.12
N PRO A 25 41.21 -47.80 31.08
CA PRO A 25 40.67 -46.46 30.92
C PRO A 25 39.14 -46.55 30.80
N PRO A 26 38.40 -45.61 31.41
CA PRO A 26 36.95 -45.64 31.36
C PRO A 26 36.49 -45.62 29.91
N GLN A 27 35.54 -46.50 29.58
CA GLN A 27 34.90 -46.52 28.27
C GLN A 27 34.42 -45.12 27.93
N LEU A 28 34.84 -44.60 26.78
CA LEU A 28 34.36 -43.35 26.20
C LEU A 28 32.83 -43.42 26.12
N GLN A 29 32.15 -42.78 27.08
CA GLN A 29 30.73 -42.50 26.97
C GLN A 29 30.54 -41.72 25.67
N HIS A 30 29.68 -42.22 24.79
CA HIS A 30 29.19 -41.47 23.64
C HIS A 30 28.72 -40.09 24.14
N GLN A 31 29.51 -39.04 23.88
CA GLN A 31 29.04 -37.67 24.04
C GLN A 31 27.82 -37.53 23.13
N GLN A 32 26.63 -37.45 23.74
CA GLN A 32 25.41 -37.11 23.01
C GLN A 32 25.69 -35.83 22.23
N SER A 33 25.62 -35.91 20.90
CA SER A 33 26.00 -34.78 20.04
C SER A 33 25.26 -33.51 20.49
N SER A 34 25.99 -32.38 20.53
CA SER A 34 25.48 -31.08 20.99
C SER A 34 24.20 -30.62 20.26
N VAL A 35 23.91 -31.20 19.09
CA VAL A 35 22.71 -30.99 18.29
C VAL A 35 21.46 -31.68 18.88
N TRP A 36 21.60 -32.89 19.44
CA TRP A 36 20.48 -33.61 20.06
C TRP A 36 19.95 -32.90 21.31
N VAL A 37 20.88 -32.42 22.17
CA VAL A 37 20.52 -31.62 23.35
C VAL A 37 19.84 -30.31 22.93
N ARG A 38 20.30 -29.65 21.86
CA ARG A 38 19.65 -28.44 21.31
C ARG A 38 18.21 -28.68 20.83
N ARG A 39 17.91 -29.88 20.31
CA ARG A 39 16.56 -30.24 19.82
C ARG A 39 15.55 -30.56 20.92
N GLN A 40 16.03 -30.93 22.11
CA GLN A 40 15.16 -31.21 23.26
C GLN A 40 14.64 -29.95 23.94
N GLN A 41 15.35 -28.83 23.82
CA GLN A 41 14.94 -27.53 24.36
C GLN A 41 13.79 -26.91 23.56
N ALA A 42 12.98 -26.07 24.20
CA ALA A 42 11.92 -25.33 23.53
C ALA A 42 12.50 -24.22 22.64
N VAL A 43 13.48 -23.46 23.16
CA VAL A 43 14.24 -22.46 22.42
C VAL A 43 15.71 -22.57 22.80
N CYS A 44 16.60 -22.58 21.81
CA CYS A 44 18.04 -22.53 22.03
C CYS A 44 18.68 -21.51 21.07
N VAL A 45 19.34 -20.52 21.63
CA VAL A 45 20.07 -19.46 20.93
C VAL A 45 21.56 -19.62 21.24
N ARG A 46 22.39 -19.64 20.19
CA ARG A 46 23.85 -19.79 20.32
C ARG A 46 24.57 -18.76 19.47
N HIS A 47 25.49 -18.02 20.10
CA HIS A 47 26.35 -17.02 19.48
C HIS A 47 25.59 -16.02 18.62
N ALA A 48 24.43 -15.54 19.09
CA ALA A 48 23.59 -14.66 18.30
C ALA A 48 24.16 -13.25 18.21
N PHE A 49 24.33 -12.76 16.98
CA PHE A 49 24.62 -11.36 16.69
C PHE A 49 23.57 -10.75 15.77
N LYS A 50 23.19 -9.52 16.09
CA LYS A 50 22.28 -8.71 15.28
C LYS A 50 22.74 -7.26 15.26
N THR A 51 22.88 -6.71 14.06
CA THR A 51 23.23 -5.31 13.81
C THR A 51 22.16 -4.63 12.97
N TYR A 52 21.91 -3.35 13.24
CA TYR A 52 21.11 -2.47 12.38
C TYR A 52 21.92 -1.26 11.95
N GLY A 53 21.48 -0.58 10.90
CA GLY A 53 22.16 0.61 10.36
C GLY A 53 23.06 0.30 9.16
N SER A 54 23.69 1.35 8.64
CA SER A 54 24.58 1.24 7.48
C SER A 54 25.86 0.50 7.84
N LYS A 55 26.51 -0.14 6.86
CA LYS A 55 27.81 -0.80 7.03
C LYS A 55 28.88 0.12 7.64
N LYS A 56 28.76 1.44 7.42
CA LYS A 56 29.68 2.44 7.96
C LYS A 56 29.52 2.66 9.48
N ASN A 57 28.29 2.59 10.01
CA ASN A 57 27.97 2.80 11.43
C ASN A 57 27.00 1.71 11.91
N PRO A 58 27.47 0.48 12.17
CA PRO A 58 26.62 -0.61 12.63
C PRO A 58 26.25 -0.40 14.11
N ASN A 59 24.95 -0.36 14.39
CA ASN A 59 24.43 -0.42 15.76
C ASN A 59 24.24 -1.89 16.18
N HIS A 60 25.07 -2.37 17.10
CA HIS A 60 25.03 -3.73 17.60
C HIS A 60 23.94 -3.90 18.66
N VAL A 61 22.83 -4.54 18.29
CA VAL A 61 21.69 -4.76 19.19
C VAL A 61 21.83 -6.06 19.97
N LEU A 62 22.36 -7.13 19.36
CA LEU A 62 22.67 -8.40 20.03
C LEU A 62 24.15 -8.73 19.83
N SER A 63 24.83 -9.11 20.91
CA SER A 63 26.28 -9.36 20.91
C SER A 63 26.61 -10.68 21.60
N ASN A 64 26.95 -11.72 20.83
CA ASN A 64 27.32 -13.06 21.33
C ASN A 64 26.34 -13.62 22.38
N LEU A 65 25.03 -13.52 22.10
CA LEU A 65 24.01 -13.94 23.07
C LEU A 65 23.80 -15.45 23.00
N ASN A 66 23.84 -16.09 24.17
CA ASN A 66 23.46 -17.49 24.39
C ASN A 66 22.22 -17.51 25.30
N MET A 67 21.23 -18.33 24.96
CA MET A 67 20.00 -18.50 25.74
C MET A 67 19.45 -19.90 25.54
N THR A 68 18.90 -20.50 26.59
CA THR A 68 18.33 -21.85 26.62
C THR A 68 17.05 -21.88 27.43
N VAL A 69 15.96 -22.24 26.76
CA VAL A 69 14.65 -22.38 27.37
C VAL A 69 14.24 -23.85 27.32
N ALA A 70 14.09 -24.44 28.50
CA ALA A 70 13.60 -25.79 28.67
C ALA A 70 12.13 -25.93 28.26
N LYS A 71 11.75 -27.15 27.84
CA LYS A 71 10.33 -27.47 27.61
C LYS A 71 9.60 -27.54 28.94
N GLY A 72 8.34 -27.11 28.97
CA GLY A 72 7.52 -27.18 30.18
C GLY A 72 7.83 -26.13 31.24
N THR A 73 8.63 -25.10 30.93
CA THR A 73 9.03 -24.08 31.91
C THR A 73 8.57 -22.67 31.51
N ILE A 74 8.54 -21.78 32.51
CA ILE A 74 8.35 -20.34 32.31
C ILE A 74 9.71 -19.66 32.37
N TYR A 75 10.08 -18.98 31.29
CA TYR A 75 11.31 -18.19 31.17
C TYR A 75 10.99 -16.70 31.21
N GLY A 76 11.48 -16.00 32.24
CA GLY A 76 11.36 -14.56 32.39
C GLY A 76 12.54 -13.82 31.77
N LEU A 77 12.35 -13.10 30.67
CA LEU A 77 13.39 -12.26 30.06
C LEU A 77 13.27 -10.81 30.56
N LEU A 78 14.19 -10.43 31.43
CA LEU A 78 14.24 -9.13 32.08
C LEU A 78 15.33 -8.25 31.48
N GLY A 79 15.12 -6.94 31.46
CA GLY A 79 16.16 -5.99 31.06
C GLY A 79 15.63 -4.59 30.80
N ALA A 80 16.53 -3.60 30.78
CA ALA A 80 16.17 -2.21 30.49
C ALA A 80 15.55 -2.02 29.10
N SER A 81 14.84 -0.91 28.89
CA SER A 81 14.36 -0.52 27.57
C SER A 81 15.53 -0.37 26.61
N GLY A 82 15.37 -0.82 25.36
CA GLY A 82 16.42 -0.76 24.34
C GLY A 82 17.54 -1.81 24.46
N CYS A 83 17.51 -2.74 25.42
CA CYS A 83 18.59 -3.74 25.54
C CYS A 83 18.56 -4.86 24.49
N GLY A 84 17.51 -4.95 23.68
CA GLY A 84 17.40 -5.91 22.56
C GLY A 84 16.35 -7.03 22.74
N LYS A 85 15.56 -7.04 23.82
CA LYS A 85 14.53 -8.07 24.12
C LYS A 85 13.58 -8.34 22.93
N THR A 86 12.88 -7.31 22.48
CA THR A 86 11.92 -7.39 21.37
C THR A 86 12.60 -7.83 20.06
N THR A 87 13.86 -7.44 19.85
CA THR A 87 14.66 -7.91 18.69
C THR A 87 14.96 -9.41 18.79
N LEU A 88 15.32 -9.90 19.97
CA LEU A 88 15.56 -11.33 20.22
C LEU A 88 14.28 -12.14 20.01
N LEU A 89 13.16 -11.71 20.59
CA LEU A 89 11.86 -12.35 20.39
C LEU A 89 11.47 -12.38 18.91
N SER A 90 11.66 -11.27 18.19
CA SER A 90 11.40 -11.22 16.74
C SER A 90 12.25 -12.22 15.94
N CYS A 91 13.46 -12.53 16.39
CA CYS A 91 14.30 -13.55 15.75
C CYS A 91 13.83 -14.98 16.09
N ILE A 92 13.39 -15.22 17.33
CA ILE A 92 12.86 -16.52 17.79
C ILE A 92 11.59 -16.87 17.00
N VAL A 93 10.68 -15.92 16.83
CA VAL A 93 9.42 -16.13 16.09
C VAL A 93 9.65 -16.16 14.56
N GLY A 94 10.87 -15.93 14.08
CA GLY A 94 11.20 -15.98 12.65
C GLY A 94 10.72 -14.77 11.85
N ARG A 95 10.41 -13.64 12.50
CA ARG A 95 10.14 -12.35 11.84
C ARG A 95 11.42 -11.74 11.28
N ARG A 96 12.55 -11.90 12.01
CA ARG A 96 13.87 -11.38 11.60
C ARG A 96 14.89 -12.51 11.61
N ARG A 97 15.89 -12.41 10.73
CA ARG A 97 17.06 -13.30 10.72
C ARG A 97 18.21 -12.68 11.50
N LEU A 98 18.99 -13.52 12.18
CA LEU A 98 20.27 -13.09 12.77
C LEU A 98 21.30 -12.80 11.67
N ASN A 99 22.27 -11.95 11.98
CA ASN A 99 23.42 -11.73 11.10
C ASN A 99 24.42 -12.89 11.21
N THR A 100 24.70 -13.34 12.43
CA THR A 100 25.49 -14.55 12.71
C THR A 100 24.94 -15.29 13.93
N GLY A 101 25.27 -16.58 14.07
CA GLY A 101 24.77 -17.46 15.13
C GLY A 101 23.63 -18.38 14.69
N GLU A 102 23.10 -19.15 15.64
CA GLU A 102 22.03 -20.11 15.39
C GLU A 102 20.88 -19.96 16.41
N ILE A 103 19.66 -20.11 15.90
CA ILE A 103 18.43 -20.21 16.70
C ILE A 103 17.72 -21.52 16.34
N TRP A 104 17.35 -22.28 17.37
CA TRP A 104 16.53 -23.47 17.29
C TRP A 104 15.27 -23.23 18.13
N VAL A 105 14.10 -23.47 17.54
CA VAL A 105 12.79 -23.35 18.18
C VAL A 105 12.00 -24.61 17.90
N LEU A 106 11.53 -25.26 18.96
CA LEU A 106 10.74 -26.50 18.92
C LEU A 106 11.36 -27.58 18.02
N GLY A 107 12.69 -27.74 18.06
CA GLY A 107 13.44 -28.76 17.33
C GLY A 107 13.96 -28.37 15.94
N GLY A 108 13.60 -27.19 15.41
CA GLY A 108 14.03 -26.73 14.07
C GLY A 108 14.46 -25.26 14.03
N LYS A 109 15.02 -24.80 12.90
CA LYS A 109 15.36 -23.38 12.71
C LYS A 109 14.08 -22.58 12.38
N PRO A 110 13.84 -21.38 12.98
CA PRO A 110 12.71 -20.52 12.60
C PRO A 110 12.68 -20.26 11.09
N GLY A 111 11.49 -20.30 10.49
CA GLY A 111 11.27 -20.19 9.05
C GLY A 111 11.39 -21.51 8.26
N THR A 112 11.73 -22.62 8.92
CA THR A 112 11.75 -23.96 8.30
C THR A 112 10.52 -24.77 8.70
N LYS A 113 10.06 -25.67 7.79
CA LYS A 113 8.92 -26.57 8.07
C LYS A 113 9.12 -27.40 9.35
N GLY A 114 10.36 -27.77 9.67
CA GLY A 114 10.69 -28.57 10.87
C GLY A 114 10.52 -27.86 12.21
N SER A 115 10.52 -26.51 12.24
CA SER A 115 10.21 -25.75 13.46
C SER A 115 8.69 -25.55 13.63
N GLY A 116 7.95 -25.43 12.52
CA GLY A 116 6.54 -25.03 12.54
C GLY A 116 6.32 -23.58 13.02
N VAL A 117 7.39 -22.78 13.00
CA VAL A 117 7.43 -21.37 13.37
C VAL A 117 7.99 -20.58 12.18
N PRO A 118 7.32 -19.56 11.65
CA PRO A 118 5.96 -19.11 12.00
C PRO A 118 4.86 -20.17 11.79
N GLY A 119 3.78 -20.11 12.57
CA GLY A 119 2.66 -21.06 12.48
C GLY A 119 1.94 -21.31 13.80
N LYS A 120 0.98 -22.26 13.77
CA LYS A 120 0.08 -22.58 14.90
C LYS A 120 0.77 -23.09 16.18
N ARG A 121 2.04 -23.52 16.11
CA ARG A 121 2.75 -24.06 17.30
C ARG A 121 3.17 -22.96 18.28
N VAL A 122 3.16 -21.70 17.84
CA VAL A 122 3.55 -20.54 18.67
C VAL A 122 2.38 -19.59 18.85
N GLY A 123 2.15 -19.17 20.09
CA GLY A 123 1.33 -18.00 20.41
C GLY A 123 2.24 -16.82 20.67
N TYR A 124 2.00 -15.71 19.99
CA TYR A 124 2.82 -14.51 20.14
C TYR A 124 1.95 -13.30 20.44
N MET A 125 2.29 -12.62 21.53
CA MET A 125 1.76 -11.32 21.88
C MET A 125 2.86 -10.28 21.71
N PRO A 126 2.77 -9.39 20.70
CA PRO A 126 3.71 -8.29 20.52
C PRO A 126 3.53 -7.20 21.58
N GLN A 127 4.55 -6.35 21.74
CA GLN A 127 4.51 -5.18 22.63
C GLN A 127 3.47 -4.15 22.17
N GLU A 128 3.40 -3.92 20.86
CA GLU A 128 2.31 -3.18 20.22
C GLU A 128 1.04 -4.03 20.22
N ILE A 129 -0.12 -3.39 20.31
CA ILE A 129 -1.41 -4.10 20.46
C ILE A 129 -1.70 -4.99 19.23
N ALA A 130 -1.40 -4.49 18.03
CA ALA A 130 -1.58 -5.19 16.75
C ALA A 130 -2.96 -5.87 16.63
N LEU A 131 -4.03 -5.09 16.81
CA LEU A 131 -5.43 -5.50 16.63
C LEU A 131 -6.15 -4.55 15.68
N TYR A 132 -7.13 -5.08 14.92
CA TYR A 132 -7.97 -4.27 14.03
C TYR A 132 -8.99 -3.47 14.85
N GLY A 133 -8.88 -2.14 14.84
CA GLY A 133 -9.72 -1.25 15.67
C GLY A 133 -11.21 -1.29 15.28
N GLU A 134 -11.51 -1.53 14.01
CA GLU A 134 -12.88 -1.61 13.49
C GLU A 134 -13.58 -2.92 13.83
N PHE A 135 -12.88 -3.92 14.39
CA PHE A 135 -13.45 -5.22 14.70
C PHE A 135 -14.00 -5.26 16.12
N SER A 136 -14.99 -6.12 16.35
CA SER A 136 -15.41 -6.51 17.70
C SER A 136 -14.45 -7.54 18.30
N ILE A 137 -14.52 -7.74 19.60
CA ILE A 137 -13.75 -8.81 20.28
C ILE A 137 -14.06 -10.17 19.63
N ARG A 138 -15.35 -10.47 19.39
CA ARG A 138 -15.78 -11.72 18.72
C ARG A 138 -15.18 -11.87 17.33
N GLU A 139 -15.21 -10.83 16.50
CA GLU A 139 -14.68 -10.89 15.13
C GLU A 139 -13.15 -11.02 15.11
N THR A 140 -12.47 -10.34 16.03
CA THR A 140 -11.03 -10.47 16.24
C THR A 140 -10.69 -11.93 16.57
N MET A 141 -11.45 -12.53 17.47
CA MET A 141 -11.27 -13.93 17.86
C MET A 141 -11.51 -14.89 16.70
N MET A 142 -12.61 -14.69 15.95
CA MET A 142 -12.92 -15.50 14.76
C MET A 142 -11.82 -15.41 13.69
N TYR A 143 -11.34 -14.19 13.42
CA TYR A 143 -10.29 -13.95 12.44
C TYR A 143 -8.99 -14.71 12.78
N PHE A 144 -8.46 -14.52 13.99
CA PHE A 144 -7.23 -15.20 14.38
C PHE A 144 -7.44 -16.72 14.56
N GLY A 145 -8.59 -17.15 15.10
CA GLY A 145 -8.93 -18.55 15.23
C GLY A 145 -8.93 -19.28 13.88
N TRP A 146 -9.53 -18.70 12.84
CA TRP A 146 -9.50 -19.27 11.48
C TRP A 146 -8.10 -19.27 10.86
N ILE A 147 -7.27 -18.26 11.14
CA ILE A 147 -5.87 -18.25 10.70
C ILE A 147 -5.09 -19.42 11.32
N PHE A 148 -5.34 -19.72 12.60
CA PHE A 148 -4.73 -20.85 13.29
C PHE A 148 -5.34 -22.20 12.89
N GLY A 149 -6.45 -22.20 12.13
CA GLY A 149 -7.12 -23.40 11.63
C GLY A 149 -8.13 -24.00 12.60
N MET A 150 -8.63 -23.23 13.57
CA MET A 150 -9.63 -23.66 14.54
C MET A 150 -11.04 -23.69 13.94
N GLY A 151 -11.88 -24.60 14.43
CA GLY A 151 -13.29 -24.66 14.04
C GLY A 151 -14.11 -23.54 14.69
N THR A 152 -15.14 -23.02 14.02
CA THR A 152 -15.98 -21.92 14.55
C THR A 152 -16.62 -22.24 15.91
N SER A 153 -16.97 -23.51 16.17
CA SER A 153 -17.51 -23.94 17.47
C SER A 153 -16.46 -23.85 18.58
N GLU A 154 -15.25 -24.37 18.30
CA GLU A 154 -14.11 -24.34 19.22
C GLU A 154 -13.70 -22.91 19.55
N ILE A 155 -13.72 -22.01 18.56
CA ILE A 155 -13.44 -20.58 18.76
C ILE A 155 -14.45 -19.96 19.72
N ASN A 156 -15.75 -20.27 19.60
CA ASN A 156 -16.77 -19.73 20.50
C ASN A 156 -16.59 -20.24 21.93
N GLU A 157 -16.25 -21.51 22.12
CA GLU A 157 -16.00 -22.09 23.44
C GLU A 157 -14.78 -21.44 24.11
N ARG A 158 -13.65 -21.36 23.38
CA ARG A 158 -12.44 -20.68 23.83
C ARG A 158 -12.68 -19.19 24.10
N LEU A 159 -13.49 -18.52 23.28
CA LEU A 159 -13.89 -17.13 23.51
C LEU A 159 -14.60 -16.97 24.85
N GLN A 160 -15.60 -17.80 25.18
CA GLN A 160 -16.32 -17.69 26.46
C GLN A 160 -15.39 -17.89 27.66
N PHE A 161 -14.50 -18.88 27.59
CA PHE A 161 -13.48 -19.09 28.61
C PHE A 161 -12.58 -17.85 28.80
N LEU A 162 -12.05 -17.31 27.70
CA LEU A 162 -11.13 -16.17 27.73
C LEU A 162 -11.80 -14.86 28.16
N LEU A 163 -13.08 -14.66 27.83
CA LEU A 163 -13.85 -13.50 28.29
C LEU A 163 -13.95 -13.47 29.82
N ASN A 164 -14.28 -14.62 30.43
CA ASN A 164 -14.41 -14.74 31.87
C ASN A 164 -13.04 -14.68 32.57
N PHE A 165 -12.04 -15.37 32.02
CA PHE A 165 -10.70 -15.45 32.62
C PHE A 165 -9.98 -14.09 32.63
N LEU A 166 -10.08 -13.31 31.55
CA LEU A 166 -9.38 -12.02 31.41
C LEU A 166 -10.26 -10.81 31.73
N ASP A 167 -11.44 -11.02 32.30
CA ASP A 167 -12.41 -9.98 32.62
C ASP A 167 -12.59 -9.00 31.44
N LEU A 168 -12.94 -9.55 30.28
CA LEU A 168 -13.14 -8.79 29.06
C LEU A 168 -14.59 -8.27 28.99
N PRO A 169 -14.81 -7.07 28.43
CA PRO A 169 -16.15 -6.55 28.22
C PRO A 169 -16.90 -7.40 27.18
N SER A 170 -18.17 -7.04 26.94
CA SER A 170 -19.03 -7.77 26.02
C SER A 170 -18.36 -8.06 24.66
N GLN A 171 -18.56 -9.29 24.18
CA GLN A 171 -17.95 -9.80 22.95
C GLN A 171 -18.28 -8.97 21.67
N SER A 172 -19.36 -8.19 21.70
CA SER A 172 -19.80 -7.32 20.59
C SER A 172 -19.13 -5.94 20.59
N ARG A 173 -18.41 -5.57 21.66
CA ARG A 173 -17.75 -4.27 21.77
C ARG A 173 -16.58 -4.17 20.77
N LEU A 174 -16.47 -3.01 20.12
CA LEU A 174 -15.40 -2.71 19.16
C LEU A 174 -14.06 -2.47 19.87
N VAL A 175 -12.97 -2.95 19.27
CA VAL A 175 -11.60 -2.83 19.79
C VAL A 175 -11.20 -1.36 19.96
N LYS A 176 -11.57 -0.48 19.01
CA LYS A 176 -11.30 0.98 19.12
C LYS A 176 -11.97 1.66 20.32
N ASN A 177 -13.03 1.07 20.89
CA ASN A 177 -13.77 1.61 22.03
C ASN A 177 -13.33 0.99 23.38
N LEU A 178 -12.25 0.21 23.39
CA LEU A 178 -11.66 -0.41 24.58
C LEU A 178 -10.57 0.49 25.17
N SER A 179 -10.37 0.41 26.49
CA SER A 179 -9.19 1.03 27.11
C SER A 179 -7.90 0.33 26.68
N GLY A 180 -6.75 0.99 26.76
CA GLY A 180 -5.46 0.37 26.39
C GLY A 180 -5.16 -0.92 27.15
N GLY A 181 -5.53 -1.00 28.43
CA GLY A 181 -5.45 -2.23 29.22
C GLY A 181 -6.37 -3.33 28.69
N GLN A 182 -7.62 -3.02 28.36
CA GLN A 182 -8.56 -3.97 27.76
C GLN A 182 -8.07 -4.47 26.39
N GLN A 183 -7.55 -3.59 25.54
CA GLN A 183 -6.97 -3.96 24.25
C GLN A 183 -5.77 -4.91 24.42
N ARG A 184 -4.92 -4.66 25.43
CA ARG A 184 -3.80 -5.54 25.76
C ARG A 184 -4.29 -6.91 26.22
N ARG A 185 -5.35 -6.97 27.04
CA ARG A 185 -5.98 -8.24 27.43
C ARG A 185 -6.59 -8.99 26.25
N VAL A 186 -7.23 -8.31 25.29
CA VAL A 186 -7.70 -8.94 24.04
C VAL A 186 -6.53 -9.48 23.22
N SER A 187 -5.44 -8.72 23.11
CA SER A 187 -4.22 -9.17 22.41
C SER A 187 -3.62 -10.41 23.07
N PHE A 188 -3.62 -10.47 24.40
CA PHE A 188 -3.20 -11.64 25.16
C PHE A 188 -4.11 -12.85 24.93
N ALA A 189 -5.42 -12.63 24.96
CA ALA A 189 -6.42 -13.66 24.70
C ALA A 189 -6.24 -14.32 23.33
N VAL A 190 -5.94 -13.54 22.29
CA VAL A 190 -5.64 -14.06 20.94
C VAL A 190 -4.41 -14.97 20.95
N ALA A 191 -3.38 -14.67 21.74
CA ALA A 191 -2.18 -15.51 21.82
C ALA A 191 -2.41 -16.85 22.55
N LEU A 192 -3.42 -16.90 23.44
CA LEU A 192 -3.80 -18.10 24.20
C LEU A 192 -4.83 -18.98 23.47
N MET A 193 -5.51 -18.46 22.46
CA MET A 193 -6.72 -19.05 21.91
C MET A 193 -6.54 -20.46 21.35
N HIS A 194 -5.50 -20.67 20.55
CA HIS A 194 -5.24 -21.92 19.81
C HIS A 194 -4.36 -22.91 20.57
N ASP A 195 -4.16 -22.67 21.88
CA ASP A 195 -3.44 -23.53 22.81
C ASP A 195 -2.02 -23.98 22.34
N PRO A 196 -1.10 -23.02 22.11
CA PRO A 196 0.21 -23.30 21.52
C PRO A 196 1.17 -24.07 22.45
N GLU A 197 2.10 -24.83 21.85
CA GLU A 197 3.22 -25.46 22.56
C GLU A 197 4.21 -24.43 23.14
N LEU A 198 4.41 -23.31 22.43
CA LEU A 198 5.31 -22.23 22.87
C LEU A 198 4.55 -20.89 22.86
N LEU A 199 4.42 -20.28 24.03
CA LEU A 199 3.81 -18.98 24.21
C LEU A 199 4.89 -17.92 24.44
N ILE A 200 4.89 -16.85 23.65
CA ILE A 200 5.84 -15.74 23.74
C ILE A 200 5.04 -14.46 23.99
N LEU A 201 5.24 -13.88 25.16
CA LEU A 201 4.47 -12.73 25.65
C LEU A 201 5.40 -11.55 25.87
N ASP A 202 5.24 -10.50 25.07
CA ASP A 202 5.98 -9.26 25.23
C ASP A 202 5.20 -8.30 26.13
N GLU A 203 5.59 -8.18 27.41
CA GLU A 203 4.98 -7.29 28.41
C GLU A 203 3.45 -7.46 28.61
N PRO A 204 2.94 -8.69 28.85
CA PRO A 204 1.49 -8.94 28.88
C PRO A 204 0.74 -8.27 30.04
N THR A 205 1.43 -7.94 31.14
CA THR A 205 0.86 -7.47 32.42
C THR A 205 0.85 -5.95 32.59
N VAL A 206 1.40 -5.19 31.63
CA VAL A 206 1.48 -3.73 31.71
C VAL A 206 0.08 -3.12 31.66
N GLY A 207 -0.25 -2.28 32.65
CA GLY A 207 -1.56 -1.64 32.76
C GLY A 207 -2.71 -2.59 33.16
N VAL A 208 -2.38 -3.79 33.64
CA VAL A 208 -3.33 -4.74 34.26
C VAL A 208 -3.29 -4.58 35.78
N ASP A 209 -4.45 -4.70 36.43
CA ASP A 209 -4.57 -4.63 37.88
C ASP A 209 -3.80 -5.76 38.58
N PRO A 210 -3.33 -5.56 39.84
CA PRO A 210 -2.50 -6.56 40.53
C PRO A 210 -3.17 -7.92 40.74
N LEU A 211 -4.48 -7.95 40.98
CA LEU A 211 -5.22 -9.20 41.23
C LEU A 211 -5.33 -10.05 39.96
N LEU A 212 -5.72 -9.43 38.85
CA LEU A 212 -5.81 -10.10 37.56
C LEU A 212 -4.42 -10.52 37.06
N ARG A 213 -3.39 -9.72 37.30
CA ARG A 213 -2.00 -10.10 37.04
C ARG A 213 -1.62 -11.40 37.76
N GLN A 214 -1.97 -11.52 39.04
CA GLN A 214 -1.69 -12.74 39.80
C GLN A 214 -2.51 -13.94 39.28
N SER A 215 -3.77 -13.72 38.89
CA SER A 215 -4.59 -14.74 38.21
C SER A 215 -3.94 -15.21 36.89
N ILE A 216 -3.43 -14.27 36.08
CA ILE A 216 -2.71 -14.56 34.83
C ILE A 216 -1.47 -15.42 35.12
N TRP A 217 -0.65 -15.03 36.09
CA TRP A 217 0.54 -15.80 36.47
C TRP A 217 0.20 -17.21 36.97
N ASN A 218 -0.82 -17.35 37.81
CA ASN A 218 -1.29 -18.64 38.30
C ASN A 218 -1.73 -19.55 37.14
N HIS A 219 -2.43 -19.00 36.15
CA HIS A 219 -2.82 -19.74 34.95
C HIS A 219 -1.60 -20.13 34.11
N LEU A 220 -0.62 -19.24 33.90
CA LEU A 220 0.62 -19.57 33.18
C LEU A 220 1.42 -20.68 33.88
N VAL A 221 1.47 -20.66 35.21
CA VAL A 221 2.08 -21.74 36.00
C VAL A 221 1.27 -23.03 35.84
N GLN A 222 -0.07 -22.97 35.87
CA GLN A 222 -0.92 -24.14 35.71
C GLN A 222 -0.75 -24.81 34.34
N ILE A 223 -0.74 -24.05 33.24
CA ILE A 223 -0.60 -24.63 31.89
C ILE A 223 0.80 -25.20 31.61
N THR A 224 1.82 -24.79 32.37
CA THR A 224 3.19 -25.30 32.24
C THR A 224 3.45 -26.56 33.08
N LYS A 225 2.65 -26.82 34.13
CA LYS A 225 2.78 -28.01 35.00
C LYS A 225 2.72 -29.33 34.25
N ASP A 226 1.90 -29.42 33.20
CA ASP A 226 1.75 -30.64 32.40
C ASP A 226 2.99 -30.92 31.52
N GLY A 227 3.98 -30.03 31.50
CA GLY A 227 5.23 -30.17 30.74
C GLY A 227 5.09 -29.94 29.23
N ASN A 228 3.85 -29.85 28.72
CA ASN A 228 3.55 -29.76 27.29
C ASN A 228 3.68 -28.33 26.72
N LYS A 229 3.67 -27.31 27.57
CA LYS A 229 3.67 -25.89 27.16
C LYS A 229 4.87 -25.17 27.76
N THR A 230 5.50 -24.32 26.96
CA THR A 230 6.58 -23.44 27.40
C THR A 230 6.16 -21.99 27.26
N VAL A 231 6.49 -21.16 28.23
CA VAL A 231 6.17 -19.73 28.21
C VAL A 231 7.46 -18.91 28.28
N ILE A 232 7.61 -17.96 27.36
CA ILE A 232 8.62 -16.91 27.43
C ILE A 232 7.88 -15.60 27.67
N ILE A 233 8.19 -14.92 28.77
CA ILE A 233 7.57 -13.66 29.15
C ILE A 233 8.63 -12.59 29.32
N THR A 234 8.43 -11.41 28.71
CA THR A 234 9.18 -10.21 29.08
C THR A 234 8.33 -9.39 30.03
N THR A 235 8.97 -8.80 31.03
CA THR A 235 8.31 -7.87 31.95
C THR A 235 9.29 -6.79 32.37
N HIS A 236 8.75 -5.60 32.60
CA HIS A 236 9.47 -4.51 33.23
C HIS A 236 9.36 -4.54 34.76
N TYR A 237 8.41 -5.30 35.30
CA TYR A 237 8.25 -5.52 36.73
C TYR A 237 9.13 -6.70 37.15
N ILE A 238 10.33 -6.42 37.63
CA ILE A 238 11.34 -7.44 37.96
C ILE A 238 10.81 -8.47 38.96
N GLU A 239 9.99 -8.04 39.92
CA GLU A 239 9.41 -8.93 40.93
C GLU A 239 8.39 -9.93 40.37
N GLU A 240 7.73 -9.64 39.23
CA GLU A 240 6.84 -10.62 38.58
C GLU A 240 7.60 -11.87 38.12
N ALA A 241 8.85 -11.68 37.66
CA ALA A 241 9.69 -12.77 37.19
C ALA A 241 10.19 -13.69 38.31
N ARG A 242 9.94 -13.36 39.58
CA ARG A 242 10.21 -14.27 40.70
C ARG A 242 9.42 -15.57 40.61
N SER A 243 8.24 -15.54 39.99
CA SER A 243 7.39 -16.71 39.76
C SER A 243 7.83 -17.54 38.55
N ALA A 244 8.85 -17.12 37.81
CA ALA A 244 9.39 -17.87 36.68
C ALA A 244 10.33 -18.98 37.14
N HIS A 245 10.44 -20.04 36.35
CA HIS A 245 11.34 -21.17 36.63
C HIS A 245 12.80 -20.76 36.38
N THR A 246 13.01 -19.97 35.33
CA THR A 246 14.32 -19.46 34.92
C THR A 246 14.18 -18.01 34.51
N ILE A 247 15.15 -17.18 34.88
CA ILE A 247 15.20 -15.77 34.47
C ILE A 247 16.49 -15.48 33.71
N GLY A 248 16.34 -14.74 32.62
CA GLY A 248 17.43 -14.18 31.84
C GLY A 248 17.52 -12.67 32.06
N LEU A 249 18.62 -12.21 32.64
CA LEU A 249 18.88 -10.78 32.86
C LEU A 249 19.68 -10.21 31.69
N MET A 250 19.09 -9.30 30.91
CA MET A 250 19.68 -8.79 29.67
C MET A 250 20.04 -7.30 29.76
N ARG A 251 21.25 -6.95 29.31
CA ARG A 251 21.74 -5.55 29.20
C ARG A 251 22.69 -5.38 28.02
N SER A 252 22.50 -4.29 27.26
CA SER A 252 23.33 -3.92 26.10
C SER A 252 23.58 -5.08 25.12
N GLY A 253 22.52 -5.82 24.76
CA GLY A 253 22.61 -6.92 23.80
C GLY A 253 23.25 -8.21 24.31
N LYS A 254 23.56 -8.30 25.61
CA LYS A 254 24.18 -9.48 26.26
C LYS A 254 23.32 -9.99 27.41
N LEU A 255 23.41 -11.28 27.69
CA LEU A 255 22.82 -11.91 28.88
C LEU A 255 23.85 -11.84 30.02
N LEU A 256 23.45 -11.26 31.15
CA LEU A 256 24.28 -11.08 32.34
C LEU A 256 24.28 -12.35 33.21
N ALA A 257 23.12 -12.97 33.33
CA ALA A 257 22.88 -14.19 34.08
C ALA A 257 21.65 -14.91 33.51
N GLU A 258 21.65 -16.24 33.62
CA GLU A 258 20.59 -17.13 33.18
C GLU A 258 20.46 -18.27 34.19
N GLU A 259 19.58 -18.13 35.17
CA GLU A 259 19.41 -19.12 36.24
C GLU A 259 18.03 -19.00 36.89
N SER A 260 17.69 -19.93 37.80
CA SER A 260 16.47 -19.79 38.61
C SER A 260 16.53 -18.58 39.56
N PRO A 261 15.39 -17.90 39.83
CA PRO A 261 15.35 -16.76 40.75
C PRO A 261 15.93 -17.07 42.14
N HIS A 262 15.63 -18.24 42.70
CA HIS A 262 16.12 -18.66 44.02
C HIS A 262 17.64 -18.82 44.05
N VAL A 263 18.21 -19.44 43.00
CA VAL A 263 19.67 -19.60 42.87
C VAL A 263 20.34 -18.24 42.76
N LEU A 264 19.80 -17.31 41.96
CA LEU A 264 20.38 -15.97 41.81
C LEU A 264 20.35 -15.16 43.11
N LEU A 265 19.24 -15.20 43.85
CA LEU A 265 19.14 -14.53 45.15
C LEU A 265 20.15 -15.10 46.16
N SER A 266 20.31 -16.42 46.23
CA SER A 266 21.27 -17.08 47.12
C SER A 266 22.73 -16.82 46.73
N MET A 267 23.05 -16.89 45.43
CA MET A 267 24.39 -16.71 44.89
C MET A 267 24.93 -15.30 45.13
N TYR A 268 24.07 -14.29 45.06
CA TYR A 268 24.45 -12.88 45.25
C TYR A 268 24.10 -12.31 46.64
N GLY A 269 23.49 -13.11 47.52
CA GLY A 269 23.12 -12.72 48.88
C GLY A 269 22.22 -11.47 48.92
N CYS A 270 21.16 -11.46 48.11
CA CYS A 270 20.24 -10.33 47.95
C CYS A 270 18.82 -10.69 48.37
N GLN A 271 18.02 -9.69 48.76
CA GLN A 271 16.61 -9.91 49.12
C GLN A 271 15.65 -9.74 47.94
N SER A 272 16.05 -8.97 46.92
CA SER A 272 15.27 -8.74 45.70
C SER A 272 16.07 -9.03 44.42
N LEU A 273 15.36 -9.39 43.35
CA LEU A 273 15.96 -9.60 42.04
C LEU A 273 16.50 -8.29 41.44
N GLU A 274 15.96 -7.15 41.85
CA GLU A 274 16.41 -5.81 41.44
C GLU A 274 17.83 -5.52 41.92
N GLU A 275 18.15 -5.86 43.18
CA GLU A 275 19.50 -5.74 43.73
C GLU A 275 20.51 -6.63 42.99
N VAL A 276 20.11 -7.86 42.65
CA VAL A 276 20.94 -8.78 41.85
C VAL A 276 21.24 -8.16 40.49
N PHE A 277 20.22 -7.63 39.81
CA PHE A 277 20.37 -6.95 38.53
C PHE A 277 21.29 -5.73 38.62
N LEU A 278 21.19 -4.94 39.70
CA LEU A 278 22.08 -3.80 39.96
C LEU A 278 23.53 -4.22 40.20
N LYS A 279 23.79 -5.27 41.01
CA LYS A 279 25.14 -5.80 41.25
C LYS A 279 25.79 -6.29 39.94
N LEU A 280 25.05 -7.09 39.16
CA LEU A 280 25.51 -7.58 37.85
C LEU A 280 25.78 -6.42 36.88
N SER A 281 24.90 -5.42 36.88
CA SER A 281 25.02 -4.23 36.06
C SER A 281 26.27 -3.41 36.40
N ARG A 282 26.60 -3.22 37.68
CA ARG A 282 27.82 -2.51 38.11
C ARG A 282 29.08 -3.30 37.72
N LYS A 283 29.08 -4.61 37.90
CA LYS A 283 30.20 -5.49 37.51
C LYS A 283 30.50 -5.41 36.00
N GLN A 284 29.45 -5.40 35.17
CA GLN A 284 29.61 -5.22 33.72
C GLN A 284 30.19 -3.84 33.37
N GLY A 285 29.70 -2.76 34.00
CA GLY A 285 30.21 -1.41 33.77
C GLY A 285 31.69 -1.25 34.14
N GLN A 286 32.12 -1.87 35.26
CA GLN A 286 33.53 -1.89 35.65
C GLN A 286 34.39 -2.69 34.66
N THR A 287 33.89 -3.83 34.16
CA THR A 287 34.62 -4.65 33.17
C THR A 287 34.85 -3.89 31.87
N ASN A 288 33.86 -3.12 31.40
CA ASN A 288 34.01 -2.27 30.22
C ASN A 288 34.97 -1.10 30.47
N ASN A 289 34.90 -0.43 31.63
CA ASN A 289 35.84 0.64 31.97
C ASN A 289 37.29 0.14 32.10
N THR A 290 37.50 -1.11 32.53
CA THR A 290 38.85 -1.71 32.60
C THR A 290 39.39 -2.06 31.21
N ALA A 291 38.51 -2.45 30.28
CA ALA A 291 38.86 -2.64 28.87
C ALA A 291 39.18 -1.31 28.16
N ASP A 292 38.40 -0.25 28.42
CA ASP A 292 38.62 1.08 27.85
C ASP A 292 39.86 1.76 28.46
N SER A 293 40.18 1.51 29.74
CA SER A 293 41.42 2.01 30.36
C SER A 293 42.68 1.25 29.92
N ASN A 294 42.57 -0.04 29.58
CA ASN A 294 43.66 -0.77 28.93
C ASN A 294 43.87 -0.32 27.47
N ILE A 295 42.80 0.12 26.78
CA ILE A 295 42.92 0.74 25.46
C ILE A 295 43.56 2.13 25.57
N SER A 296 43.20 2.95 26.57
CA SER A 296 43.84 4.26 26.79
C SER A 296 45.31 4.17 27.22
N ASN A 297 45.70 3.12 27.96
CA ASN A 297 47.09 2.86 28.35
C ASN A 297 47.97 2.39 27.17
N ASN A 298 47.36 1.84 26.12
CA ASN A 298 48.06 1.44 24.90
C ASN A 298 48.11 2.56 23.85
N ILE A 299 47.22 3.56 23.95
CA ILE A 299 47.14 4.73 23.06
C ILE A 299 48.03 5.88 23.54
N SER A 300 48.42 5.90 24.82
CA SER A 300 49.30 6.93 25.40
C SER A 300 50.75 6.88 24.90
N LEU A 301 51.14 5.84 24.14
CA LEU A 301 52.41 5.76 23.42
C LEU A 301 52.31 6.07 21.91
N ALA A 302 51.10 6.16 21.35
CA ALA A 302 50.88 6.36 19.91
C ALA A 302 50.31 7.75 19.55
N THR A 303 49.99 8.59 20.54
CA THR A 303 49.33 9.90 20.31
C THR A 303 50.20 11.06 20.76
N MET A 304 51.41 11.15 20.20
CA MET A 304 52.24 12.36 20.22
C MET A 304 52.34 12.97 18.81
N ASN A 305 51.28 12.88 18.01
CA ASN A 305 51.19 13.67 16.79
C ASN A 305 49.74 13.98 16.38
N TRP A 306 49.52 15.27 16.17
CA TRP A 306 48.41 15.92 15.47
C TRP A 306 47.09 16.14 16.19
N GLY A 307 46.87 17.43 16.51
CA GLY A 307 45.59 17.97 16.88
C GLY A 307 44.72 18.34 15.67
N LYS A 308 43.41 18.29 15.89
CA LYS A 308 42.46 19.29 15.39
C LYS A 308 41.18 19.22 16.23
N LYS A 309 40.74 20.42 16.63
CA LYS A 309 39.41 20.74 17.18
C LYS A 309 38.32 20.21 16.24
N ASP A 310 37.22 19.72 16.81
CA ASP A 310 35.88 20.08 16.35
C ASP A 310 34.82 19.86 17.46
N SER A 311 33.80 20.71 17.38
CA SER A 311 32.86 21.17 18.39
C SER A 311 31.68 20.25 18.69
N ILE A 312 31.24 20.25 19.94
CA ILE A 312 30.02 19.62 20.44
C ILE A 312 28.83 20.54 20.12
N SER A 313 27.87 20.06 19.33
CA SER A 313 26.54 20.66 19.19
C SER A 313 25.56 19.96 20.15
N VAL A 314 25.04 20.74 21.09
CA VAL A 314 23.92 20.35 21.97
C VAL A 314 22.63 20.69 21.23
N THR A 315 21.77 19.70 21.00
CA THR A 315 20.36 19.94 20.67
C THR A 315 19.55 19.76 21.95
N GLU A 316 19.01 20.87 22.45
CA GLU A 316 17.97 20.91 23.48
C GLU A 316 16.67 20.33 22.92
N GLU A 317 16.13 19.32 23.59
CA GLU A 317 14.70 19.11 23.88
C GLU A 317 14.47 17.68 24.39
N SER A 318 14.46 17.52 25.71
CA SER A 318 13.63 16.58 26.50
C SER A 318 14.11 16.59 27.94
N GLY A 319 13.64 17.57 28.70
CA GLY A 319 13.83 17.62 30.14
C GLY A 319 12.90 16.62 30.83
N VAL A 320 13.44 15.55 31.39
CA VAL A 320 12.97 14.95 32.65
C VAL A 320 14.20 14.47 33.41
N VAL A 321 14.63 15.33 34.34
CA VAL A 321 15.67 15.02 35.32
C VAL A 321 15.09 14.03 36.33
N GLY A 322 15.81 12.92 36.52
CA GLY A 322 15.47 11.91 37.52
C GLY A 322 15.53 12.49 38.93
N LEU A 323 14.50 12.18 39.73
CA LEU A 323 14.47 12.52 41.14
C LEU A 323 14.30 11.25 41.99
N ASN A 324 15.38 10.95 42.69
CA ASN A 324 15.51 10.45 44.07
C ASN A 324 14.34 9.66 44.67
N PHE A 325 14.62 8.38 44.92
CA PHE A 325 13.88 7.50 45.81
C PHE A 325 13.92 8.05 47.25
N HIS A 326 12.75 8.37 47.80
CA HIS A 326 12.56 8.57 49.23
C HIS A 326 11.89 7.35 49.84
N GLN A 327 12.51 6.89 50.92
CA GLN A 327 12.15 5.77 51.78
C GLN A 327 10.90 6.10 52.60
N SER A 328 9.90 5.21 52.63
CA SER A 328 8.80 5.25 53.61
C SER A 328 8.43 3.84 54.09
N LYS A 329 8.95 3.57 55.29
CA LYS A 329 8.41 2.85 56.45
C LYS A 329 7.16 1.96 56.32
N GLU A 330 7.34 0.77 56.90
CA GLU A 330 6.37 -0.25 57.31
C GLU A 330 5.14 0.25 58.07
N VAL A 331 4.04 -0.49 57.92
CA VAL A 331 3.03 -0.69 58.98
C VAL A 331 2.79 -2.20 59.10
N LEU A 332 3.16 -2.73 60.26
CA LEU A 332 2.85 -4.07 60.77
C LEU A 332 1.37 -4.17 61.13
N LEU A 333 0.71 -5.25 60.71
CA LEU A 333 -0.33 -5.91 61.50
C LEU A 333 -0.08 -7.42 61.42
N GLN A 334 0.18 -7.97 62.61
CA GLN A 334 0.33 -9.38 62.91
C GLN A 334 -1.00 -9.85 63.50
N ASP A 335 -1.50 -10.99 63.05
CA ASP A 335 -2.20 -11.93 63.92
C ASP A 335 -2.17 -13.32 63.29
N GLY A 336 -1.80 -14.30 64.12
CA GLY A 336 -1.58 -15.69 63.73
C GLY A 336 -2.79 -16.58 63.99
N SER A 337 -2.74 -17.79 63.45
CA SER A 337 -3.21 -19.01 64.14
C SER A 337 -2.74 -20.25 63.38
N LEU A 338 -2.16 -21.18 64.14
CA LEU A 338 -1.89 -22.57 63.76
C LEU A 338 -3.21 -23.33 63.52
N LEU A 339 -3.16 -24.35 62.66
CA LEU A 339 -3.83 -25.64 62.86
C LEU A 339 -3.24 -26.70 61.89
N GLU A 340 -2.63 -27.74 62.46
CA GLU A 340 -2.32 -29.02 61.80
C GLU A 340 -3.59 -29.85 61.64
N ILE A 341 -3.78 -30.53 60.50
CA ILE A 341 -4.50 -31.82 60.43
C ILE A 341 -3.87 -32.74 59.36
N ASN A 342 -3.50 -33.94 59.80
CA ASN A 342 -3.04 -35.10 59.03
C ASN A 342 -4.13 -35.67 58.08
N GLY A 343 -3.70 -36.26 56.96
CA GLY A 343 -4.55 -37.16 56.17
C GLY A 343 -3.85 -37.68 54.91
N GLY A 344 -3.24 -38.86 54.99
CA GLY A 344 -2.69 -39.56 53.83
C GLY A 344 -3.76 -40.35 53.07
N THR A 345 -3.57 -40.56 51.77
CA THR A 345 -3.95 -41.80 51.06
C THR A 345 -3.41 -41.87 49.62
N SER A 346 -2.68 -42.97 49.38
CA SER A 346 -2.58 -43.81 48.17
C SER A 346 -2.43 -43.22 46.76
N LEU A 347 -1.28 -43.54 46.16
CA LEU A 347 -0.96 -43.53 44.73
C LEU A 347 -1.71 -44.63 43.94
N THR A 348 -2.25 -44.27 42.77
CA THR A 348 -2.38 -45.14 41.58
C THR A 348 -2.22 -44.28 40.31
N PRO A 349 -1.39 -44.65 39.33
CA PRO A 349 -1.17 -43.83 38.13
C PRO A 349 -2.16 -44.16 37.01
N PRO A 350 -2.75 -43.18 36.30
CA PRO A 350 -3.45 -43.45 35.05
C PRO A 350 -2.52 -43.32 33.85
N LYS A 351 -2.37 -44.45 33.17
CA LYS A 351 -2.24 -44.70 31.71
C LYS A 351 -1.84 -43.53 30.80
N SER A 352 -0.74 -43.74 30.08
CA SER A 352 -0.28 -42.99 28.91
C SER A 352 -1.32 -42.93 27.78
N PRO A 353 -1.55 -41.78 27.12
CA PRO A 353 -2.33 -41.72 25.91
C PRO A 353 -1.51 -42.19 24.71
N THR A 354 -2.12 -43.09 23.95
CA THR A 354 -1.72 -43.63 22.66
C THR A 354 -1.49 -42.51 21.63
N THR A 355 -0.35 -42.58 20.95
CA THR A 355 -0.02 -41.77 19.78
C THR A 355 -0.75 -42.35 18.57
N GLU A 356 -1.84 -41.73 18.14
CA GLU A 356 -2.36 -41.93 16.79
C GLU A 356 -1.49 -41.13 15.81
N SER A 357 -0.76 -41.86 14.96
CA SER A 357 -0.03 -41.32 13.81
C SER A 357 -1.01 -40.93 12.72
N CYS A 358 -1.12 -39.64 12.42
CA CYS A 358 -1.92 -39.13 11.30
C CYS A 358 -1.23 -39.44 9.95
N ASP A 359 -1.81 -40.36 9.19
CA ASP A 359 -1.29 -40.83 7.88
C ASP A 359 -1.78 -40.04 6.65
N ASN A 360 -2.41 -38.87 6.78
CA ASN A 360 -2.83 -38.06 5.61
C ASN A 360 -2.49 -36.56 5.75
N CYS A 361 -1.29 -36.17 5.30
CA CYS A 361 -0.80 -34.78 5.34
C CYS A 361 -1.31 -33.85 4.22
N SER A 362 -1.93 -34.36 3.15
CA SER A 362 -2.39 -33.53 2.03
C SER A 362 -3.66 -32.74 2.36
N ASP A 363 -4.63 -33.38 3.03
CA ASP A 363 -5.95 -32.79 3.26
C ASP A 363 -5.94 -31.72 4.36
N CYS A 364 -5.11 -31.90 5.41
CA CYS A 364 -4.89 -30.87 6.42
C CYS A 364 -4.19 -29.61 5.87
N LEU A 365 -3.34 -29.74 4.86
CA LEU A 365 -2.64 -28.61 4.25
C LEU A 365 -3.59 -27.79 3.34
N HIS A 366 -4.50 -28.47 2.64
CA HIS A 366 -5.56 -27.84 1.84
C HIS A 366 -6.61 -27.13 2.70
N ILE A 367 -7.04 -27.73 3.82
CA ILE A 367 -8.04 -27.13 4.72
C ILE A 367 -7.50 -25.85 5.40
N THR A 368 -6.23 -25.86 5.81
CA THR A 368 -5.62 -24.72 6.52
C THR A 368 -5.34 -23.52 5.61
N THR A 369 -5.04 -23.72 4.34
CA THR A 369 -4.84 -22.63 3.36
C THR A 369 -6.17 -21.97 2.97
N VAL A 370 -7.23 -22.75 2.79
CA VAL A 370 -8.58 -22.22 2.49
C VAL A 370 -9.15 -21.44 3.68
N GLY A 371 -8.97 -21.94 4.91
CA GLY A 371 -9.40 -21.24 6.13
C GLY A 371 -8.71 -19.88 6.31
N LYS A 372 -7.38 -19.82 6.11
CA LYS A 372 -6.60 -18.58 6.15
C LYS A 372 -7.05 -17.58 5.08
N MET A 373 -7.21 -18.03 3.84
CA MET A 373 -7.63 -17.15 2.74
C MET A 373 -9.02 -16.57 2.98
N ARG A 374 -9.96 -17.41 3.44
CA ARG A 374 -11.30 -16.97 3.85
C ARG A 374 -11.24 -15.92 4.95
N ALA A 375 -10.41 -16.13 5.98
CA ALA A 375 -10.26 -15.18 7.08
C ALA A 375 -9.71 -13.82 6.60
N LEU A 376 -8.70 -13.81 5.73
CA LEU A 376 -8.13 -12.58 5.16
C LEU A 376 -9.12 -11.83 4.27
N LEU A 377 -9.86 -12.54 3.42
CA LEU A 377 -10.89 -11.93 2.57
C LEU A 377 -12.02 -11.35 3.41
N GLN A 378 -12.55 -12.13 4.35
CA GLN A 378 -13.60 -11.67 5.25
C GLN A 378 -13.16 -10.44 6.05
N LYS A 379 -11.91 -10.42 6.52
CA LYS A 379 -11.32 -9.27 7.19
C LYS A 379 -11.38 -8.02 6.31
N ASN A 380 -10.87 -8.10 5.08
CA ASN A 380 -10.83 -6.96 4.16
C ASN A 380 -12.24 -6.46 3.82
N PHE A 381 -13.17 -7.36 3.52
CA PHE A 381 -14.58 -6.99 3.23
C PHE A 381 -15.28 -6.37 4.44
N LEU A 382 -15.08 -6.90 5.65
CA LEU A 382 -15.67 -6.35 6.86
C LEU A 382 -15.16 -4.93 7.13
N ARG A 383 -13.85 -4.69 6.95
CA ARG A 383 -13.23 -3.37 7.09
C ARG A 383 -13.82 -2.39 6.08
N MET A 384 -13.99 -2.83 4.83
CA MET A 384 -14.62 -2.05 3.78
C MET A 384 -16.07 -1.66 4.13
N TRP A 385 -16.86 -2.64 4.59
CA TRP A 385 -18.27 -2.43 4.92
C TRP A 385 -18.49 -1.51 6.12
N ARG A 386 -17.59 -1.54 7.12
CA ARG A 386 -17.71 -0.68 8.32
C ARG A 386 -17.28 0.76 8.08
N ASN A 387 -16.46 1.00 7.08
CA ASN A 387 -15.99 2.34 6.71
C ASN A 387 -16.84 2.91 5.55
N VAL A 388 -18.17 2.89 5.70
CA VAL A 388 -19.15 3.30 4.66
C VAL A 388 -18.88 4.71 4.15
N GLY A 389 -18.54 5.66 5.03
CA GLY A 389 -18.27 7.05 4.62
C GLY A 389 -17.07 7.16 3.66
N VAL A 390 -15.99 6.42 3.93
CA VAL A 390 -14.82 6.35 3.05
C VAL A 390 -15.17 5.64 1.76
N MET A 391 -15.94 4.55 1.81
CA MET A 391 -16.37 3.83 0.62
C MET A 391 -17.28 4.64 -0.29
N LEU A 392 -18.23 5.39 0.28
CA LEU A 392 -19.09 6.31 -0.46
C LEU A 392 -18.25 7.37 -1.17
N PHE A 393 -17.27 7.95 -0.46
CA PHE A 393 -16.34 8.90 -1.07
C PHE A 393 -15.54 8.26 -2.23
N ILE A 394 -15.02 7.05 -2.05
CA ILE A 394 -14.26 6.31 -3.07
C ILE A 394 -15.09 6.08 -4.34
N PHE A 395 -16.39 5.81 -4.23
CA PHE A 395 -17.28 5.64 -5.39
C PHE A 395 -17.82 6.97 -5.95
N ALA A 396 -17.98 8.01 -5.12
CA ALA A 396 -18.43 9.33 -5.55
C ALA A 396 -17.32 10.10 -6.31
N LEU A 397 -16.05 9.92 -5.91
CA LEU A 397 -14.91 10.60 -6.50
C LEU A 397 -14.80 10.43 -8.03
N PRO A 398 -14.84 9.21 -8.62
CA PRO A 398 -14.80 9.06 -10.08
C PRO A 398 -15.98 9.72 -10.78
N VAL A 399 -17.18 9.65 -10.19
CA VAL A 399 -18.38 10.29 -10.75
C VAL A 399 -18.22 11.81 -10.77
N MET A 400 -17.74 12.39 -9.67
CA MET A 400 -17.46 13.82 -9.58
C MET A 400 -16.38 14.24 -10.60
N GLN A 401 -15.33 13.46 -10.78
CA GLN A 401 -14.28 13.73 -11.78
C GLN A 401 -14.84 13.73 -13.20
N VAL A 402 -15.68 12.75 -13.54
CA VAL A 402 -16.34 12.66 -14.86
C VAL A 402 -17.28 13.84 -15.09
N ILE A 403 -18.12 14.18 -14.10
CA ILE A 403 -19.06 15.32 -14.22
C ILE A 403 -18.28 16.62 -14.43
N LEU A 404 -17.25 16.87 -13.63
CA LEU A 404 -16.41 18.06 -13.76
C LEU A 404 -15.73 18.10 -15.13
N PHE A 405 -15.21 16.98 -15.61
CA PHE A 405 -14.58 16.89 -16.92
C PHE A 405 -15.57 17.23 -18.06
N CYS A 406 -16.72 16.55 -18.13
CA CYS A 406 -17.69 16.74 -19.21
C CYS A 406 -18.40 18.11 -19.16
N MET A 407 -18.49 18.74 -17.99
CA MET A 407 -19.03 20.10 -17.87
C MET A 407 -18.00 21.19 -18.21
N ALA A 408 -16.71 20.94 -17.94
CA ALA A 408 -15.66 21.94 -18.14
C ALA A 408 -15.01 21.88 -19.53
N ILE A 409 -14.98 20.71 -20.18
CA ILE A 409 -14.20 20.48 -21.40
C ILE A 409 -15.13 20.04 -22.55
N GLY A 410 -14.95 20.67 -23.71
CA GLY A 410 -15.41 20.17 -25.02
C GLY A 410 -16.81 20.59 -25.48
N ARG A 411 -17.43 21.56 -24.81
CA ARG A 411 -18.58 22.31 -25.38
C ARG A 411 -18.09 23.48 -26.22
N ASP A 412 -18.83 23.81 -27.28
CA ASP A 412 -18.54 24.99 -28.10
C ASP A 412 -18.70 26.28 -27.27
N PRO A 413 -17.82 27.28 -27.48
CA PRO A 413 -17.93 28.56 -26.82
C PRO A 413 -19.20 29.28 -27.28
N THR A 414 -19.94 29.84 -26.33
CA THR A 414 -21.14 30.65 -26.56
C THR A 414 -20.88 32.10 -26.19
N ASP A 415 -21.67 33.02 -26.74
CA ASP A 415 -21.59 34.47 -26.41
C ASP A 415 -20.23 35.12 -26.77
N LEU A 416 -19.66 34.73 -27.91
CA LEU A 416 -18.46 35.34 -28.45
C LEU A 416 -18.78 36.71 -29.04
N LYS A 417 -18.35 37.77 -28.37
CA LYS A 417 -18.50 39.16 -28.83
C LYS A 417 -17.69 39.42 -30.10
N LEU A 418 -18.38 39.81 -31.18
CA LEU A 418 -17.79 40.21 -32.46
C LEU A 418 -18.12 41.67 -32.72
N ALA A 419 -17.09 42.52 -32.82
CA ALA A 419 -17.22 43.92 -33.20
C ALA A 419 -17.53 44.00 -34.71
N ILE A 420 -18.56 44.72 -35.10
CA ILE A 420 -19.04 44.82 -36.47
C ILE A 420 -19.11 46.28 -36.86
N VAL A 421 -18.48 46.58 -37.98
CA VAL A 421 -18.53 47.87 -38.64
C VAL A 421 -19.07 47.63 -40.04
N ASN A 422 -20.24 48.20 -40.34
CA ASN A 422 -20.88 48.11 -41.63
C ASN A 422 -21.06 49.51 -42.22
N HIS A 423 -20.12 49.94 -43.06
CA HIS A 423 -20.17 51.27 -43.67
C HIS A 423 -21.16 51.39 -44.84
N GLU A 424 -21.80 50.29 -45.28
CA GLU A 424 -22.95 50.38 -46.19
C GLU A 424 -24.22 50.94 -45.52
N MET A 425 -24.23 51.02 -44.18
CA MET A 425 -25.40 51.44 -43.42
C MET A 425 -25.11 52.66 -42.54
N SER A 426 -26.11 53.53 -42.40
CA SER A 426 -26.02 54.67 -41.49
C SER A 426 -25.98 54.20 -40.03
N TYR A 427 -24.91 54.56 -39.33
CA TYR A 427 -24.75 54.33 -37.90
C TYR A 427 -25.51 55.41 -37.11
N VAL A 428 -26.55 55.03 -36.36
CA VAL A 428 -27.36 55.95 -35.55
C VAL A 428 -27.75 55.29 -34.22
N ASN A 429 -27.54 55.97 -33.09
CA ASN A 429 -27.88 55.46 -31.75
C ASN A 429 -27.28 54.07 -31.43
N MET A 430 -25.95 53.92 -31.56
CA MET A 430 -25.21 52.71 -31.17
C MET A 430 -25.66 51.42 -31.89
N SER A 431 -26.35 51.55 -33.03
CA SER A 431 -26.81 50.44 -33.85
C SER A 431 -26.91 50.89 -35.31
N TYR A 432 -26.82 49.94 -36.24
CA TYR A 432 -27.10 50.23 -37.64
C TYR A 432 -28.62 50.17 -37.87
N GLN A 433 -29.23 51.32 -38.17
CA GLN A 433 -30.67 51.41 -38.36
C GLN A 433 -31.05 50.65 -39.64
N ASN A 434 -32.08 49.79 -39.59
CA ASN A 434 -32.60 49.06 -40.77
C ASN A 434 -31.57 48.17 -41.51
N CYS A 435 -30.77 47.38 -40.80
CA CYS A 435 -30.06 46.25 -41.43
C CYS A 435 -31.05 45.12 -41.80
N LYS A 436 -31.94 45.42 -42.75
CA LYS A 436 -32.94 44.53 -43.33
C LYS A 436 -32.53 44.25 -44.76
N TYR A 437 -32.53 42.98 -45.16
CA TYR A 437 -32.41 42.60 -46.55
C TYR A 437 -33.77 42.12 -47.08
N GLN A 438 -33.91 42.09 -48.41
CA GLN A 438 -35.10 41.54 -49.05
C GLN A 438 -34.87 40.06 -49.38
N PRO A 439 -35.71 39.13 -48.91
CA PRO A 439 -35.57 37.72 -49.24
C PRO A 439 -35.80 37.49 -50.74
N GLY A 440 -35.14 36.49 -51.30
CA GLY A 440 -35.20 36.16 -52.73
C GLY A 440 -33.94 36.57 -53.52
N CYS A 441 -34.03 36.57 -54.84
CA CYS A 441 -32.94 36.94 -55.75
C CYS A 441 -32.78 38.45 -55.89
N LYS A 442 -32.44 39.12 -54.78
CA LYS A 442 -32.14 40.55 -54.79
C LYS A 442 -30.76 40.75 -54.18
N PHE A 443 -29.94 41.50 -54.89
CA PHE A 443 -28.58 41.86 -54.50
C PHE A 443 -28.58 43.23 -53.80
N SER A 444 -29.45 43.40 -52.80
CA SER A 444 -29.56 44.62 -51.99
C SER A 444 -29.17 44.32 -50.55
N ASN A 445 -28.31 45.14 -49.95
CA ASN A 445 -27.81 44.99 -48.57
C ASN A 445 -27.23 43.58 -48.31
N LEU A 446 -26.26 43.16 -49.12
CA LEU A 446 -25.65 41.83 -49.00
C LEU A 446 -24.87 41.67 -47.69
N SER A 447 -24.26 42.73 -47.16
CA SER A 447 -23.66 42.73 -45.82
C SER A 447 -24.66 42.32 -44.74
N CYS A 448 -25.86 42.93 -44.72
CA CYS A 448 -26.92 42.60 -43.77
C CYS A 448 -27.43 41.16 -43.93
N ARG A 449 -27.51 40.66 -45.18
CA ARG A 449 -27.89 39.27 -45.44
C ARG A 449 -26.87 38.28 -44.91
N TYR A 450 -25.57 38.56 -45.06
CA TYR A 450 -24.53 37.74 -44.46
C TYR A 450 -24.54 37.82 -42.92
N LEU A 451 -24.72 39.03 -42.35
CA LEU A 451 -24.80 39.20 -40.90
C LEU A 451 -25.97 38.43 -40.28
N GLU A 452 -27.11 38.26 -40.96
CA GLU A 452 -28.22 37.42 -40.48
C GLU A 452 -27.87 35.92 -40.47
N ASN A 453 -27.02 35.46 -41.39
CA ASN A 453 -26.58 34.06 -41.45
C ASN A 453 -25.52 33.70 -40.39
N LEU A 454 -24.94 34.69 -39.70
CA LEU A 454 -24.08 34.43 -38.54
C LEU A 454 -24.89 33.79 -37.41
N ASN A 455 -24.38 32.68 -36.86
CA ASN A 455 -25.01 31.94 -35.78
C ASN A 455 -25.16 32.79 -34.50
N ASN A 456 -26.39 33.18 -34.17
CA ASN A 456 -26.70 34.01 -33.00
C ASN A 456 -26.46 33.29 -31.66
N ASN A 457 -26.33 31.96 -31.62
CA ASN A 457 -26.05 31.23 -30.38
C ASN A 457 -24.57 31.29 -30.00
N THR A 458 -23.68 31.39 -30.99
CA THR A 458 -22.23 31.45 -30.76
C THR A 458 -21.71 32.89 -30.80
N ILE A 459 -22.21 33.73 -31.71
CA ILE A 459 -21.69 35.07 -31.97
C ILE A 459 -22.66 36.16 -31.46
N HIS A 460 -22.18 36.98 -30.53
CA HIS A 460 -22.86 38.18 -30.05
C HIS A 460 -22.35 39.42 -30.79
N LYS A 461 -23.24 40.05 -31.56
CA LYS A 461 -22.92 41.15 -32.49
C LYS A 461 -22.86 42.49 -31.75
N LEU A 462 -21.70 43.15 -31.75
CA LEU A 462 -21.51 44.50 -31.18
C LEU A 462 -21.21 45.49 -32.30
N TYR A 463 -21.97 46.57 -32.41
CA TYR A 463 -21.82 47.51 -33.52
C TYR A 463 -20.97 48.73 -33.13
N TYR A 464 -20.08 49.14 -34.02
CA TYR A 464 -19.14 50.25 -33.82
C TYR A 464 -19.20 51.21 -35.02
N PRO A 465 -18.95 52.53 -34.83
CA PRO A 465 -19.06 53.50 -35.91
C PRO A 465 -17.93 53.40 -36.95
N ASP A 466 -16.72 53.08 -36.49
CA ASP A 466 -15.50 53.16 -37.29
C ASP A 466 -14.61 51.92 -37.09
N PRO A 467 -13.80 51.54 -38.10
CA PRO A 467 -12.96 50.35 -38.03
C PRO A 467 -11.89 50.45 -36.94
N GLU A 468 -11.39 51.65 -36.64
CA GLU A 468 -10.37 51.84 -35.60
C GLU A 468 -10.95 51.51 -34.21
N SER A 469 -12.13 52.02 -33.87
CA SER A 469 -12.81 51.72 -32.59
C SER A 469 -13.22 50.26 -32.45
N ALA A 470 -13.56 49.59 -33.54
CA ALA A 470 -13.81 48.14 -33.54
C ALA A 470 -12.54 47.32 -33.31
N VAL A 471 -11.43 47.69 -33.95
CA VAL A 471 -10.12 47.06 -33.74
C VAL A 471 -9.61 47.35 -32.33
N ASP A 472 -9.79 48.57 -31.83
CA ASP A 472 -9.43 48.96 -30.47
C ASP A 472 -10.29 48.21 -29.45
N ALA A 473 -11.57 47.94 -29.72
CA ALA A 473 -12.38 47.06 -28.88
C ALA A 473 -11.81 45.63 -28.79
N VAL A 474 -11.20 45.11 -29.86
CA VAL A 474 -10.48 43.82 -29.80
C VAL A 474 -9.19 43.95 -29.00
N ARG A 475 -8.41 45.02 -29.21
CA ARG A 475 -7.16 45.28 -28.46
C ARG A 475 -7.39 45.46 -26.96
N GLU A 476 -8.51 46.05 -26.58
CA GLU A 476 -8.93 46.26 -25.19
C GLU A 476 -9.55 45.00 -24.56
N GLY A 477 -9.81 43.94 -25.35
CA GLY A 477 -10.43 42.70 -24.89
C GLY A 477 -11.96 42.78 -24.72
N ASN A 478 -12.61 43.81 -25.30
CA ASN A 478 -14.06 43.96 -25.32
C ASN A 478 -14.74 43.05 -26.36
N ALA A 479 -14.00 42.62 -27.41
CA ALA A 479 -14.46 41.70 -28.45
C ALA A 479 -13.36 40.69 -28.84
N TRP A 480 -13.74 39.52 -29.33
CA TRP A 480 -12.83 38.46 -29.80
C TRP A 480 -12.40 38.63 -31.27
N GLY A 481 -13.09 39.51 -32.00
CA GLY A 481 -12.73 39.87 -33.37
C GLY A 481 -13.51 41.08 -33.85
N ALA A 482 -13.03 41.67 -34.94
CA ALA A 482 -13.65 42.78 -35.65
C ALA A 482 -13.93 42.38 -37.10
N LEU A 483 -15.13 42.70 -37.57
CA LEU A 483 -15.65 42.43 -38.91
C LEU A 483 -16.00 43.77 -39.56
N TYR A 484 -15.42 44.05 -40.73
CA TYR A 484 -15.60 45.31 -41.44
C TYR A 484 -16.13 45.10 -42.86
N PHE A 485 -17.20 45.82 -43.19
CA PHE A 485 -17.72 46.01 -44.54
C PHE A 485 -17.44 47.44 -44.99
N THR A 486 -16.92 47.57 -46.21
CA THR A 486 -16.65 48.84 -46.89
C THR A 486 -17.95 49.58 -47.26
N GLU A 487 -17.84 50.86 -47.63
CA GLU A 487 -18.98 51.72 -47.98
C GLU A 487 -19.78 51.22 -49.20
N ASN A 488 -19.10 50.60 -50.18
CA ASN A 488 -19.70 50.13 -51.43
C ASN A 488 -19.66 48.59 -51.56
N PHE A 489 -19.72 47.85 -50.45
CA PHE A 489 -19.54 46.39 -50.45
C PHE A 489 -20.53 45.64 -51.35
N THR A 490 -21.84 45.93 -51.28
CA THR A 490 -22.86 45.24 -52.08
C THR A 490 -22.65 45.47 -53.57
N ASP A 491 -22.47 46.73 -53.99
CA ASP A 491 -22.30 47.08 -55.39
C ASP A 491 -20.99 46.54 -55.95
N ALA A 492 -19.89 46.62 -55.18
CA ALA A 492 -18.60 46.06 -55.55
C ALA A 492 -18.63 44.52 -55.63
N LEU A 493 -19.35 43.84 -54.72
CA LEU A 493 -19.50 42.39 -54.76
C LEU A 493 -20.32 41.94 -55.99
N VAL A 494 -21.37 42.69 -56.35
CA VAL A 494 -22.15 42.46 -57.58
C VAL A 494 -21.30 42.70 -58.82
N ALA A 495 -20.55 43.81 -58.86
CA ALA A 495 -19.64 44.13 -59.96
C ALA A 495 -18.55 43.07 -60.11
N ARG A 496 -17.98 42.59 -59.01
CA ARG A 496 -17.03 41.47 -58.97
C ARG A 496 -17.61 40.19 -59.56
N MET A 497 -18.87 39.87 -59.26
CA MET A 497 -19.56 38.71 -59.84
C MET A 497 -19.85 38.88 -61.33
N ALA A 498 -20.20 40.09 -61.78
CA ALA A 498 -20.57 40.38 -63.16
C ALA A 498 -19.36 40.49 -64.11
N LEU A 499 -18.29 41.18 -63.68
CA LEU A 499 -17.08 41.41 -64.47
C LEU A 499 -16.13 40.21 -64.44
N GLY A 500 -16.14 39.42 -63.35
CA GLY A 500 -15.34 38.21 -63.23
C GLY A 500 -13.84 38.47 -63.45
N LYS A 501 -13.32 38.10 -64.63
CA LYS A 501 -11.91 38.32 -65.01
C LYS A 501 -11.56 39.80 -65.22
N ASP A 502 -12.54 40.60 -65.61
CA ASP A 502 -12.35 41.99 -66.00
C ASP A 502 -12.58 42.98 -64.85
N ALA A 503 -12.70 42.48 -63.61
CA ALA A 503 -12.84 43.31 -62.42
C ALA A 503 -11.52 44.03 -62.09
N ASP A 504 -11.59 45.34 -61.85
CA ASP A 504 -10.49 46.20 -61.45
C ASP A 504 -10.13 46.06 -59.96
N GLU A 505 -8.93 46.50 -59.57
CA GLU A 505 -8.42 46.36 -58.19
C GLU A 505 -9.30 47.08 -57.15
N GLU A 506 -9.91 48.21 -57.51
CA GLU A 506 -10.81 48.96 -56.61
C GLU A 506 -12.08 48.15 -56.34
N THR A 507 -12.71 47.59 -57.38
CA THR A 507 -13.84 46.67 -57.22
C THR A 507 -13.49 45.45 -56.35
N LEU A 508 -12.27 44.90 -56.49
CA LEU A 508 -11.82 43.76 -55.68
C LEU A 508 -11.63 44.15 -54.20
N ASP A 509 -10.97 45.26 -53.91
CA ASP A 509 -10.74 45.75 -52.53
C ASP A 509 -12.06 46.15 -51.85
N GLN A 510 -12.95 46.85 -52.57
CA GLN A 510 -14.26 47.25 -52.04
C GLN A 510 -15.19 46.06 -51.80
N SER A 511 -14.97 44.93 -52.46
CA SER A 511 -15.78 43.71 -52.25
C SER A 511 -15.25 42.78 -51.13
N GLU A 512 -14.16 43.16 -50.45
CA GLU A 512 -13.56 42.36 -49.39
C GLU A 512 -14.19 42.62 -48.02
N ILE A 513 -14.49 41.53 -47.29
CA ILE A 513 -14.85 41.62 -45.87
C ILE A 513 -13.57 41.51 -45.07
N ARG A 514 -13.17 42.57 -44.37
CA ARG A 514 -11.94 42.57 -43.57
C ARG A 514 -12.23 42.03 -42.17
N VAL A 515 -11.42 41.08 -41.72
CA VAL A 515 -11.58 40.40 -40.43
C VAL A 515 -10.29 40.51 -39.63
N TRP A 516 -10.37 41.00 -38.40
CA TRP A 516 -9.29 40.94 -37.42
C TRP A 516 -9.74 40.04 -36.27
N LEU A 517 -8.99 38.98 -35.98
CA LEU A 517 -9.32 38.02 -34.93
C LEU A 517 -8.28 38.11 -33.81
N ASP A 518 -8.73 38.02 -32.56
CA ASP A 518 -7.84 37.77 -31.44
C ASP A 518 -7.44 36.28 -31.42
N MET A 519 -6.17 36.03 -31.71
CA MET A 519 -5.57 34.69 -31.71
C MET A 519 -4.83 34.36 -30.41
N SER A 520 -4.90 35.23 -29.38
CA SER A 520 -4.34 34.97 -28.05
C SER A 520 -4.95 33.72 -27.40
N ASN A 521 -6.24 33.48 -27.66
CA ASN A 521 -6.91 32.21 -27.39
C ASN A 521 -7.15 31.45 -28.69
N GLN A 522 -6.23 30.51 -28.99
CA GLN A 522 -6.27 29.73 -30.24
C GLN A 522 -7.61 29.01 -30.47
N GLN A 523 -8.26 28.49 -29.42
CA GLN A 523 -9.52 27.75 -29.58
C GLN A 523 -10.64 28.68 -30.03
N ILE A 524 -10.78 29.83 -29.38
CA ILE A 524 -11.79 30.83 -29.75
C ILE A 524 -11.51 31.38 -31.15
N GLY A 525 -10.26 31.75 -31.44
CA GLY A 525 -9.87 32.32 -32.73
C GLY A 525 -10.13 31.37 -33.91
N VAL A 526 -9.77 30.08 -33.77
CA VAL A 526 -10.00 29.07 -34.82
C VAL A 526 -11.48 28.76 -35.01
N ILE A 527 -12.26 28.67 -33.92
CA ILE A 527 -13.72 28.45 -33.99
C ILE A 527 -14.39 29.64 -34.67
N LEU A 528 -14.05 30.87 -34.27
CA LEU A 528 -14.61 32.08 -34.86
C LEU A 528 -14.24 32.21 -36.36
N GLN A 529 -13.00 31.90 -36.73
CA GLN A 529 -12.56 31.86 -38.13
C GLN A 529 -13.37 30.85 -38.96
N ARG A 530 -13.53 29.62 -38.45
CA ARG A 530 -14.31 28.56 -39.09
C ARG A 530 -15.76 29.00 -39.27
N ASP A 531 -16.39 29.49 -38.22
CA ASP A 531 -17.81 29.85 -38.20
C ASP A 531 -18.09 31.03 -39.14
N LEU A 532 -17.21 32.03 -39.22
CA LEU A 532 -17.31 33.13 -40.20
C LEU A 532 -17.25 32.62 -41.65
N GLN A 533 -16.30 31.73 -41.95
CA GLN A 533 -16.16 31.16 -43.30
C GLN A 533 -17.36 30.28 -43.70
N LEU A 534 -17.82 29.41 -42.79
CA LEU A 534 -18.98 28.55 -43.04
C LEU A 534 -20.26 29.37 -43.20
N SER A 535 -20.47 30.38 -42.35
CA SER A 535 -21.63 31.27 -42.46
C SER A 535 -21.65 32.04 -43.78
N TYR A 536 -20.46 32.42 -44.30
CA TYR A 536 -20.36 33.09 -45.61
C TYR A 536 -20.70 32.13 -46.76
N GLN A 537 -20.24 30.88 -46.68
CA GLN A 537 -20.58 29.85 -47.65
C GLN A 537 -22.10 29.60 -47.67
N ASP A 538 -22.74 29.53 -46.52
CA ASP A 538 -24.20 29.36 -46.41
C ASP A 538 -24.95 30.56 -46.98
N PHE A 539 -24.51 31.79 -46.66
CA PHE A 539 -25.01 33.02 -47.27
C PHE A 539 -24.97 32.97 -48.80
N ALA A 540 -23.82 32.62 -49.37
CA ALA A 540 -23.64 32.59 -50.82
C ALA A 540 -24.48 31.47 -51.47
N ARG A 541 -24.58 30.30 -50.82
CA ARG A 541 -25.41 29.17 -51.25
C ARG A 541 -26.89 29.55 -51.30
N GLU A 542 -27.40 30.20 -50.25
CA GLU A 542 -28.79 30.63 -50.16
C GLU A 542 -29.11 31.74 -51.18
N LEU A 543 -28.19 32.67 -51.40
CA LEU A 543 -28.32 33.71 -52.41
C LEU A 543 -28.47 33.10 -53.81
N LEU A 544 -27.54 32.22 -54.21
CA LEU A 544 -27.60 31.55 -55.51
C LEU A 544 -28.85 30.68 -55.68
N LYS A 545 -29.22 29.93 -54.64
CA LYS A 545 -30.45 29.12 -54.64
C LYS A 545 -31.69 30.00 -54.85
N SER A 546 -31.75 31.16 -54.19
CA SER A 546 -32.84 32.11 -54.36
C SER A 546 -32.91 32.73 -55.76
N CYS A 547 -31.76 32.77 -56.46
CA CYS A 547 -31.61 33.21 -57.84
C CYS A 547 -31.80 32.10 -58.89
N ASN A 548 -32.25 30.91 -58.49
CA ASN A 548 -32.37 29.75 -59.36
C ASN A 548 -31.06 29.39 -60.08
N GLN A 549 -29.92 29.75 -59.46
CA GLN A 549 -28.58 29.39 -59.88
C GLN A 549 -28.13 28.13 -59.14
N ASN A 550 -27.16 27.42 -59.72
CA ASN A 550 -26.63 26.23 -59.07
C ASN A 550 -25.84 26.63 -57.80
N PRO A 551 -26.27 26.21 -56.59
CA PRO A 551 -25.61 26.57 -55.34
C PRO A 551 -24.13 26.16 -55.28
N LYS A 552 -23.73 25.15 -56.07
CA LYS A 552 -22.34 24.70 -56.17
C LYS A 552 -21.37 25.73 -56.74
N ILE A 553 -21.87 26.80 -57.37
CA ILE A 553 -21.02 27.90 -57.88
C ILE A 553 -20.35 28.66 -56.72
N ALA A 554 -21.01 28.76 -55.57
CA ALA A 554 -20.45 29.42 -54.38
C ALA A 554 -19.57 28.50 -53.51
N GLU A 555 -19.55 27.20 -53.82
CA GLU A 555 -18.74 26.25 -53.06
C GLU A 555 -17.31 26.26 -53.59
N ILE A 556 -16.35 26.18 -52.67
CA ILE A 556 -14.96 25.88 -53.02
C ILE A 556 -14.98 24.52 -53.76
N PRO A 557 -14.18 24.32 -54.82
CA PRO A 557 -14.14 23.06 -55.59
C PRO A 557 -13.49 21.89 -54.82
N ILE A 558 -13.77 21.78 -53.53
CA ILE A 558 -13.37 20.73 -52.60
C ILE A 558 -14.66 20.27 -51.89
N SER A 559 -15.13 19.07 -52.24
CA SER A 559 -16.32 18.48 -51.61
C SER A 559 -15.88 17.51 -50.52
N PHE A 560 -15.92 17.97 -49.27
CA PHE A 560 -15.86 17.09 -48.12
C PHE A 560 -17.09 16.19 -48.12
N LYS A 561 -16.87 14.88 -48.22
CA LYS A 561 -17.93 13.87 -48.10
C LYS A 561 -18.18 13.56 -46.63
N GLU A 562 -19.27 12.84 -46.38
CA GLU A 562 -19.52 12.29 -45.05
C GLU A 562 -18.27 11.55 -44.54
N PRO A 563 -17.84 11.84 -43.30
CA PRO A 563 -16.60 11.27 -42.78
C PRO A 563 -16.74 9.76 -42.64
N LEU A 564 -15.68 9.03 -42.98
CA LEU A 564 -15.65 7.56 -42.81
C LEU A 564 -15.77 7.15 -41.34
N TYR A 565 -15.27 7.99 -40.43
CA TYR A 565 -15.31 7.78 -38.98
C TYR A 565 -15.54 9.11 -38.24
N GLY A 566 -16.19 9.06 -37.08
CA GLY A 566 -16.60 10.26 -36.32
C GLY A 566 -17.88 10.92 -36.85
N SER A 567 -18.21 12.09 -36.31
CA SER A 567 -19.30 12.97 -36.77
C SER A 567 -18.76 14.06 -37.70
N THR A 568 -19.65 14.76 -38.41
CA THR A 568 -19.29 15.91 -39.28
C THR A 568 -18.73 17.10 -38.49
N GLU A 569 -19.19 17.25 -37.25
CA GLU A 569 -18.74 18.26 -36.28
C GLU A 569 -18.31 17.53 -35.01
N PRO A 570 -17.08 17.04 -34.93
CA PRO A 570 -16.61 16.26 -33.79
C PRO A 570 -16.45 17.13 -32.56
N SER A 571 -16.97 16.66 -31.41
CA SER A 571 -16.73 17.32 -30.14
C SER A 571 -15.32 17.04 -29.62
N PHE A 572 -14.71 18.02 -28.97
CA PHE A 572 -13.42 17.79 -28.32
C PHE A 572 -13.55 16.78 -27.16
N THR A 573 -14.73 16.67 -26.55
CA THR A 573 -15.04 15.66 -25.52
C THR A 573 -14.86 14.25 -26.05
N ASP A 574 -15.35 13.93 -27.25
CA ASP A 574 -15.25 12.59 -27.83
C ASP A 574 -13.80 12.18 -28.12
N PHE A 575 -12.93 13.15 -28.41
CA PHE A 575 -11.50 12.91 -28.60
C PHE A 575 -10.77 12.56 -27.29
N VAL A 576 -11.08 13.28 -26.21
CA VAL A 576 -10.38 13.20 -24.92
C VAL A 576 -10.97 12.12 -24.00
N ALA A 577 -12.27 11.84 -24.10
CA ALA A 577 -13.02 10.91 -23.26
C ALA A 577 -12.37 9.52 -23.07
N PRO A 578 -11.91 8.81 -24.11
CA PRO A 578 -11.25 7.51 -23.95
C PRO A 578 -10.04 7.58 -23.01
N GLY A 579 -9.24 8.62 -23.16
CA GLY A 579 -8.04 8.83 -22.36
C GLY A 579 -8.37 9.14 -20.90
N VAL A 580 -9.38 9.98 -20.66
CA VAL A 580 -9.83 10.35 -19.31
C VAL A 580 -10.44 9.15 -18.56
N ILE A 581 -11.20 8.29 -19.23
CA ILE A 581 -11.72 7.06 -18.64
C ILE A 581 -10.56 6.20 -18.10
N LEU A 582 -9.53 5.99 -18.93
CA LEU A 582 -8.40 5.15 -18.56
C LEU A 582 -7.50 5.79 -17.51
N THR A 583 -7.25 7.11 -17.55
CA THR A 583 -6.46 7.80 -16.51
C THR A 583 -7.15 7.72 -15.15
N ILE A 584 -8.46 8.00 -15.08
CA ILE A 584 -9.23 7.96 -13.84
C ILE A 584 -9.17 6.54 -13.24
N VAL A 585 -9.52 5.52 -14.02
CA VAL A 585 -9.53 4.12 -13.55
C VAL A 585 -8.14 3.66 -13.11
N PHE A 586 -7.10 3.98 -13.88
CA PHE A 586 -5.72 3.63 -13.55
C PHE A 586 -5.28 4.25 -12.22
N PHE A 587 -5.43 5.56 -12.05
CA PHE A 587 -4.90 6.26 -10.87
C PHE A 587 -5.74 6.08 -9.61
N LEU A 588 -7.05 5.85 -9.73
CA LEU A 588 -7.86 5.42 -8.58
C LEU A 588 -7.40 4.05 -8.06
N ALA A 589 -7.11 3.12 -8.97
CA ALA A 589 -6.55 1.81 -8.61
C ALA A 589 -5.18 1.96 -7.92
N VAL A 590 -4.29 2.81 -8.43
CA VAL A 590 -2.98 3.09 -7.82
C VAL A 590 -3.11 3.63 -6.38
N ALA A 591 -3.97 4.64 -6.18
CA ALA A 591 -4.15 5.27 -4.88
C ALA A 591 -4.69 4.28 -3.84
N LEU A 592 -5.76 3.54 -4.18
CA LEU A 592 -6.38 2.57 -3.27
C LEU A 592 -5.43 1.45 -2.87
N THR A 593 -4.68 0.90 -3.82
CA THR A 593 -3.77 -0.24 -3.58
C THR A 593 -2.56 0.15 -2.75
N SER A 594 -1.95 1.30 -3.06
CA SER A 594 -0.77 1.77 -2.34
C SER A 594 -1.07 2.12 -0.88
N SER A 595 -2.16 2.86 -0.60
CA SER A 595 -2.55 3.22 0.77
C SER A 595 -2.93 2.00 1.60
N ALA A 596 -3.74 1.07 1.08
CA ALA A 596 -4.20 -0.09 1.84
C ALA A 596 -3.05 -0.97 2.36
N LEU A 597 -2.02 -1.22 1.54
CA LEU A 597 -0.86 -2.01 1.95
C LEU A 597 0.08 -1.29 2.91
N ILE A 598 0.28 0.02 2.73
CA ILE A 598 1.14 0.81 3.60
C ILE A 598 0.51 0.93 5.00
N ILE A 599 -0.79 1.18 5.07
CA ILE A 599 -1.53 1.25 6.35
C ILE A 599 -1.39 -0.07 7.13
N GLU A 600 -1.59 -1.22 6.48
CA GLU A 600 -1.48 -2.52 7.17
C GLU A 600 -0.05 -2.80 7.67
N ARG A 601 0.97 -2.28 6.97
CA ARG A 601 2.37 -2.35 7.39
C ARG A 601 2.64 -1.45 8.60
N MET A 602 2.13 -0.22 8.60
CA MET A 602 2.36 0.76 9.66
C MET A 602 1.68 0.37 10.99
N GLU A 603 0.56 -0.34 10.94
CA GLU A 603 -0.20 -0.76 12.14
C GLU A 603 0.37 -2.02 12.83
N GLY A 604 1.47 -2.61 12.33
CA GLY A 604 2.08 -3.82 12.90
C GLY A 604 1.26 -5.11 12.70
N LEU A 605 0.15 -5.04 11.95
CA LEU A 605 -0.80 -6.13 11.74
C LEU A 605 -0.25 -7.21 10.79
N LEU A 606 0.57 -6.81 9.81
CA LEU A 606 1.27 -7.73 8.92
C LEU A 606 2.17 -8.70 9.70
N ASP A 607 2.87 -8.18 10.70
CA ASP A 607 3.81 -8.94 11.50
C ASP A 607 3.10 -10.00 12.34
N ARG A 608 1.97 -9.66 12.95
CA ARG A 608 1.17 -10.62 13.71
C ARG A 608 0.60 -11.73 12.84
N SER A 609 0.12 -11.38 11.64
CA SER A 609 -0.38 -12.35 10.66
C SER A 609 0.73 -13.27 10.14
N TRP A 610 1.93 -12.73 9.92
CA TRP A 610 3.12 -13.51 9.56
C TRP A 610 3.46 -14.56 10.60
N VAL A 611 3.49 -14.17 11.88
CA VAL A 611 3.77 -15.08 13.00
C VAL A 611 2.77 -16.22 13.08
N ALA A 612 1.49 -15.94 12.80
CA ALA A 612 0.45 -16.95 12.76
C ALA A 612 0.59 -17.93 11.57
N GLY A 613 1.57 -17.71 10.68
CA GLY A 613 1.87 -18.56 9.54
C GLY A 613 1.12 -18.18 8.28
N VAL A 614 0.67 -16.93 8.15
CA VAL A 614 0.16 -16.37 6.90
C VAL A 614 1.32 -15.96 6.02
N THR A 615 1.30 -16.40 4.76
CA THR A 615 2.31 -16.06 3.77
C THR A 615 2.04 -14.67 3.16
N PRO A 616 3.07 -14.00 2.60
CA PRO A 616 2.88 -12.66 2.05
C PRO A 616 2.06 -12.70 0.76
N ALA A 617 2.11 -13.82 0.03
CA ALA A 617 1.32 -14.05 -1.17
C ALA A 617 -0.18 -14.15 -0.86
N GLU A 618 -0.56 -14.82 0.24
CA GLU A 618 -1.96 -14.87 0.70
C GLU A 618 -2.48 -13.47 1.08
N ILE A 619 -1.66 -12.67 1.77
CA ILE A 619 -2.03 -11.28 2.11
C ILE A 619 -2.22 -10.45 0.83
N LEU A 620 -1.25 -10.47 -0.08
CA LEU A 620 -1.34 -9.74 -1.36
C LEU A 620 -2.57 -10.18 -2.16
N PHE A 621 -2.81 -11.49 -2.29
CA PHE A 621 -3.97 -12.02 -2.99
C PHE A 621 -5.29 -11.53 -2.38
N SER A 622 -5.41 -11.54 -1.05
CA SER A 622 -6.60 -11.06 -0.37
C SER A 622 -6.89 -9.58 -0.65
N HIS A 623 -5.85 -8.75 -0.77
CA HIS A 623 -5.98 -7.34 -1.15
C HIS A 623 -6.37 -7.17 -2.61
N VAL A 624 -5.70 -7.89 -3.52
CA VAL A 624 -6.01 -7.88 -4.95
C VAL A 624 -7.49 -8.17 -5.18
N VAL A 625 -8.03 -9.21 -4.55
CA VAL A 625 -9.45 -9.59 -4.71
C VAL A 625 -10.38 -8.47 -4.22
N THR A 626 -10.15 -7.94 -3.02
CA THR A 626 -11.03 -6.89 -2.48
C THR A 626 -10.94 -5.57 -3.24
N GLN A 627 -9.73 -5.19 -3.67
CA GLN A 627 -9.51 -3.96 -4.44
C GLN A 627 -10.05 -4.10 -5.86
N PHE A 628 -9.96 -5.28 -6.47
CA PHE A 628 -10.54 -5.57 -7.77
C PHE A 628 -12.05 -5.38 -7.78
N VAL A 629 -12.76 -5.81 -6.72
CA VAL A 629 -14.22 -5.60 -6.61
C VAL A 629 -14.57 -4.11 -6.57
N VAL A 630 -13.84 -3.32 -5.76
CA VAL A 630 -14.04 -1.87 -5.68
C VAL A 630 -13.76 -1.20 -7.03
N MET A 631 -12.64 -1.57 -7.66
CA MET A 631 -12.22 -1.05 -8.95
C MET A 631 -13.25 -1.38 -10.05
N CYS A 632 -13.83 -2.57 -10.08
CA CYS A 632 -14.88 -2.93 -11.04
C CYS A 632 -16.11 -2.01 -10.88
N GLY A 633 -16.53 -1.76 -9.63
CA GLY A 633 -17.63 -0.84 -9.37
C GLY A 633 -17.32 0.60 -9.80
N GLN A 634 -16.10 1.10 -9.52
CA GLN A 634 -15.68 2.42 -9.97
C GLN A 634 -15.63 2.52 -11.50
N THR A 635 -15.10 1.50 -12.17
CA THR A 635 -15.02 1.43 -13.63
C THR A 635 -16.42 1.44 -14.25
N ALA A 636 -17.36 0.68 -13.70
CA ALA A 636 -18.75 0.70 -14.14
C ALA A 636 -19.38 2.09 -13.99
N LEU A 637 -19.18 2.78 -12.87
CA LEU A 637 -19.68 4.13 -12.66
C LEU A 637 -19.10 5.14 -13.67
N VAL A 638 -17.79 5.08 -13.93
CA VAL A 638 -17.14 5.95 -14.93
C VAL A 638 -17.75 5.71 -16.32
N LEU A 639 -17.89 4.46 -16.75
CA LEU A 639 -18.46 4.12 -18.05
C LEU A 639 -19.93 4.51 -18.19
N ILE A 640 -20.75 4.27 -17.15
CA ILE A 640 -22.17 4.65 -17.11
C ILE A 640 -22.30 6.17 -17.28
N PHE A 641 -21.53 6.97 -16.52
CA PHE A 641 -21.65 8.42 -16.62
C PHE A 641 -21.13 8.95 -17.97
N MET A 642 -20.01 8.43 -18.48
CA MET A 642 -19.45 8.88 -19.75
C MET A 642 -20.38 8.55 -20.93
N ILE A 643 -20.86 7.31 -21.03
CA ILE A 643 -21.60 6.84 -22.21
C ILE A 643 -23.10 7.13 -22.07
N LEU A 644 -23.73 6.82 -20.93
CA LEU A 644 -25.19 6.92 -20.77
C LEU A 644 -25.66 8.30 -20.32
N VAL A 645 -24.89 9.02 -19.48
CA VAL A 645 -25.31 10.32 -18.94
C VAL A 645 -24.85 11.47 -19.83
N PHE A 646 -23.58 11.47 -20.25
CA PHE A 646 -23.02 12.53 -21.10
C PHE A 646 -23.04 12.21 -22.59
N GLY A 647 -23.44 11.00 -22.99
CA GLY A 647 -23.68 10.66 -24.39
C GLY A 647 -22.43 10.56 -25.26
N VAL A 648 -21.26 10.22 -24.69
CA VAL A 648 -20.03 10.01 -25.47
C VAL A 648 -20.26 8.88 -26.49
N GLU A 649 -19.89 9.13 -27.74
CA GLU A 649 -20.10 8.17 -28.83
C GLU A 649 -19.39 6.83 -28.56
N CYS A 650 -20.14 5.72 -28.67
CA CYS A 650 -19.62 4.37 -28.57
C CYS A 650 -20.13 3.55 -29.77
N LYS A 651 -19.34 3.53 -30.85
CA LYS A 651 -19.68 2.79 -32.09
C LYS A 651 -19.23 1.32 -32.05
N GLY A 652 -18.30 0.98 -31.16
CA GLY A 652 -17.74 -0.37 -31.03
C GLY A 652 -18.48 -1.27 -30.03
N ASP A 653 -18.01 -2.50 -29.90
CA ASP A 653 -18.51 -3.44 -28.91
C ASP A 653 -18.09 -3.02 -27.48
N ILE A 654 -19.09 -2.78 -26.63
CA ILE A 654 -18.91 -2.34 -25.25
C ILE A 654 -18.17 -3.39 -24.39
N GLY A 655 -18.21 -4.66 -24.78
CA GLY A 655 -17.47 -5.74 -24.12
C GLY A 655 -15.96 -5.47 -24.12
N TRP A 656 -15.40 -5.09 -25.27
CA TRP A 656 -13.97 -4.77 -25.38
C TRP A 656 -13.58 -3.49 -24.63
N VAL A 657 -14.49 -2.50 -24.58
CA VAL A 657 -14.33 -1.29 -23.76
C VAL A 657 -14.21 -1.66 -22.27
N ILE A 658 -15.11 -2.51 -21.78
CA ILE A 658 -15.10 -2.96 -20.38
C ILE A 658 -13.84 -3.79 -20.07
N VAL A 659 -13.47 -4.72 -20.95
CA VAL A 659 -12.28 -5.56 -20.72
C VAL A 659 -11.00 -4.70 -20.71
N LEU A 660 -10.83 -3.78 -21.65
CA LEU A 660 -9.64 -2.93 -21.71
C LEU A 660 -9.54 -1.99 -20.50
N THR A 661 -10.67 -1.40 -20.07
CA THR A 661 -10.71 -0.51 -18.90
C THR A 661 -10.42 -1.26 -17.60
N ILE A 662 -10.97 -2.46 -17.41
CA ILE A 662 -10.65 -3.34 -16.27
C ILE A 662 -9.17 -3.74 -16.29
N LEU A 663 -8.63 -4.09 -17.46
CA LEU A 663 -7.21 -4.43 -17.62
C LEU A 663 -6.31 -3.24 -17.27
N GLN A 664 -6.71 -2.03 -17.64
CA GLN A 664 -5.98 -0.83 -17.25
C GLN A 664 -6.06 -0.55 -15.75
N GLY A 665 -7.21 -0.79 -15.12
CA GLY A 665 -7.34 -0.75 -13.67
C GLY A 665 -6.42 -1.76 -12.97
N LEU A 666 -6.35 -3.00 -13.47
CA LEU A 666 -5.40 -4.03 -13.01
C LEU A 666 -3.95 -3.58 -13.15
N CYS A 667 -3.60 -2.92 -14.27
CA CYS A 667 -2.29 -2.31 -14.47
C CYS A 667 -1.99 -1.23 -13.43
N GLY A 668 -2.98 -0.39 -13.10
CA GLY A 668 -2.89 0.61 -12.04
C GLY A 668 -2.67 -0.02 -10.65
N MET A 669 -3.39 -1.10 -10.33
CA MET A 669 -3.18 -1.83 -9.08
C MET A 669 -1.75 -2.38 -8.97
N CYS A 670 -1.21 -2.93 -10.07
CA CYS A 670 0.16 -3.44 -10.11
C CYS A 670 1.19 -2.32 -9.92
N PHE A 671 0.96 -1.15 -10.53
CA PHE A 671 1.80 0.02 -10.29
C PHE A 671 1.73 0.49 -8.84
N GLY A 672 0.55 0.50 -8.21
CA GLY A 672 0.39 0.81 -6.79
C GLY A 672 1.13 -0.18 -5.87
N PHE A 673 1.23 -1.46 -6.25
CA PHE A 673 2.10 -2.41 -5.54
C PHE A 673 3.58 -2.05 -5.63
N VAL A 674 4.06 -1.55 -6.77
CA VAL A 674 5.43 -1.04 -6.90
C VAL A 674 5.65 0.14 -5.96
N ILE A 675 4.72 1.11 -5.94
CA ILE A 675 4.78 2.27 -5.03
C ILE A 675 4.83 1.81 -3.57
N SER A 676 3.96 0.87 -3.16
CA SER A 676 3.92 0.34 -1.79
C SER A 676 5.17 -0.44 -1.36
N ALA A 677 5.91 -0.98 -2.33
CA ALA A 677 7.15 -1.70 -2.10
C ALA A 677 8.32 -0.73 -1.89
N VAL A 678 8.35 0.38 -2.64
CA VAL A 678 9.38 1.42 -2.56
C VAL A 678 9.16 2.35 -1.37
N CYS A 679 7.92 2.80 -1.15
CA CYS A 679 7.60 3.77 -0.11
C CYS A 679 7.37 3.09 1.25
N GLU A 680 7.87 3.74 2.31
CA GLU A 680 7.64 3.30 3.70
C GLU A 680 6.50 4.07 4.37
N LEU A 681 6.38 5.34 4.01
CA LEU A 681 5.38 6.26 4.55
C LEU A 681 4.30 6.54 3.50
N GLU A 682 3.06 6.69 3.95
CA GLU A 682 1.90 6.94 3.10
C GLU A 682 2.04 8.26 2.32
N ARG A 683 2.50 9.34 2.98
CA ARG A 683 2.70 10.65 2.34
C ARG A 683 3.60 10.56 1.10
N ASN A 684 4.68 9.78 1.18
CA ASN A 684 5.63 9.63 0.07
C ASN A 684 5.00 8.86 -1.09
N ALA A 685 4.17 7.85 -0.79
CA ALA A 685 3.44 7.10 -1.81
C ALA A 685 2.43 7.98 -2.55
N ILE A 686 1.67 8.81 -1.82
CA ILE A 686 0.71 9.76 -2.41
C ILE A 686 1.43 10.76 -3.31
N GLN A 687 2.56 11.32 -2.86
CA GLN A 687 3.35 12.26 -3.67
C GLN A 687 3.90 11.60 -4.95
N LEU A 688 4.35 10.35 -4.88
CA LEU A 688 4.83 9.62 -6.05
C LEU A 688 3.68 9.32 -7.02
N ALA A 689 2.52 8.89 -6.52
CA ALA A 689 1.33 8.68 -7.34
C ALA A 689 0.89 9.97 -8.06
N LEU A 690 0.77 11.09 -7.33
CA LEU A 690 0.45 12.40 -7.91
C LEU A 690 1.52 12.89 -8.89
N GLY A 691 2.80 12.70 -8.57
CA GLY A 691 3.92 13.05 -9.44
C GLY A 691 3.94 12.26 -10.74
N SER A 692 3.43 11.02 -10.73
CA SER A 692 3.28 10.20 -11.94
C SER A 692 2.01 10.52 -12.74
N PHE A 693 0.98 11.11 -12.12
CA PHE A 693 -0.30 11.42 -12.76
C PHE A 693 -0.17 12.41 -13.92
N TYR A 694 0.34 13.61 -13.64
CA TYR A 694 0.40 14.69 -14.63
C TYR A 694 1.25 14.37 -15.87
N PRO A 695 2.47 13.83 -15.73
CA PRO A 695 3.26 13.44 -16.89
C PRO A 695 2.58 12.35 -17.72
N THR A 696 1.94 11.37 -17.07
CA THR A 696 1.22 10.30 -17.78
C THR A 696 0.03 10.87 -18.54
N LEU A 697 -0.74 11.79 -17.95
CA LEU A 697 -1.86 12.46 -18.62
C LEU A 697 -1.42 13.24 -19.86
N LEU A 698 -0.34 14.03 -19.76
CA LEU A 698 0.14 14.88 -20.85
C LEU A 698 0.79 14.09 -21.99
N LEU A 699 1.55 13.03 -21.65
CA LEU A 699 2.32 12.27 -22.63
C LEU A 699 1.53 11.14 -23.29
N SER A 700 0.42 10.69 -22.71
CA SER A 700 -0.32 9.52 -23.23
C SER A 700 -1.29 9.79 -24.38
N GLY A 701 -1.24 11.00 -24.97
CA GLY A 701 -2.09 11.33 -26.10
C GLY A 701 -3.55 11.59 -25.75
N VAL A 702 -3.84 11.87 -24.47
CA VAL A 702 -5.20 12.14 -23.95
C VAL A 702 -5.67 13.52 -24.38
N ILE A 703 -4.88 14.55 -24.09
CA ILE A 703 -5.22 15.96 -24.35
C ILE A 703 -4.82 16.37 -25.76
N TRP A 704 -3.64 15.95 -26.22
CA TRP A 704 -3.09 16.31 -27.53
C TRP A 704 -2.66 15.07 -28.30
N PRO A 705 -2.87 15.00 -29.63
CA PRO A 705 -2.43 13.86 -30.43
C PRO A 705 -0.90 13.65 -30.34
N ILE A 706 -0.48 12.38 -30.28
CA ILE A 706 0.93 11.99 -30.19
C ILE A 706 1.73 12.39 -31.45
N GLU A 707 1.05 12.58 -32.57
CA GLU A 707 1.60 13.06 -33.84
C GLU A 707 2.16 14.48 -33.71
N GLY A 708 1.62 15.28 -32.79
CA GLY A 708 2.10 16.65 -32.53
C GLY A 708 3.35 16.71 -31.65
N MET A 709 3.83 15.59 -31.12
CA MET A 709 4.99 15.56 -30.23
C MET A 709 6.32 15.49 -31.01
N PRO A 710 7.40 16.09 -30.49
CA PRO A 710 8.75 15.86 -31.01
C PRO A 710 9.10 14.37 -31.04
N THR A 711 9.93 13.94 -32.00
CA THR A 711 10.26 12.52 -32.24
C THR A 711 10.74 11.77 -31.00
N VAL A 712 11.63 12.38 -30.20
CA VAL A 712 12.12 11.77 -28.95
C VAL A 712 10.99 11.53 -27.96
N LEU A 713 10.13 12.52 -27.77
CA LEU A 713 9.01 12.45 -26.84
C LEU A 713 7.92 11.48 -27.32
N ARG A 714 7.74 11.37 -28.64
CA ARG A 714 6.86 10.38 -29.26
C ARG A 714 7.30 8.94 -28.96
N TYR A 715 8.60 8.64 -29.02
CA TYR A 715 9.09 7.31 -28.61
C TYR A 715 8.89 7.05 -27.12
N ILE A 716 9.20 8.03 -26.25
CA ILE A 716 9.00 7.90 -24.80
C ILE A 716 7.51 7.67 -24.47
N SER A 717 6.61 8.47 -25.05
CA SER A 717 5.17 8.34 -24.82
C SER A 717 4.65 6.98 -25.24
N THR A 718 5.07 6.42 -26.39
CA THR A 718 4.62 5.08 -26.82
C THR A 718 4.99 3.96 -25.86
N PHE A 719 6.03 4.14 -25.04
CA PHE A 719 6.42 3.16 -24.03
C PHE A 719 5.58 3.25 -22.75
N LEU A 720 4.90 4.38 -22.49
CA LEU A 720 4.10 4.55 -21.27
C LEU A 720 2.90 3.58 -21.23
N PRO A 721 2.51 3.10 -20.03
CA PRO A 721 1.47 2.08 -19.87
C PRO A 721 0.07 2.50 -20.33
N LEU A 722 -0.17 3.80 -20.49
CA LEU A 722 -1.48 4.34 -20.81
C LEU A 722 -1.65 4.68 -22.31
N THR A 723 -0.57 5.00 -23.02
CA THR A 723 -0.63 5.61 -24.36
C THR A 723 -1.29 4.70 -25.39
N LEU A 724 -0.81 3.46 -25.51
CA LEU A 724 -1.35 2.50 -26.47
C LEU A 724 -2.79 2.08 -26.09
N ALA A 725 -3.08 1.95 -24.79
CA ALA A 725 -4.43 1.68 -24.32
C ALA A 725 -5.42 2.81 -24.68
N THR A 726 -5.00 4.08 -24.54
CA THR A 726 -5.79 5.24 -24.95
C THR A 726 -6.06 5.24 -26.45
N THR A 727 -5.06 4.96 -27.28
CA THR A 727 -5.26 4.88 -28.74
C THR A 727 -6.19 3.73 -29.14
N SER A 728 -6.09 2.58 -28.48
CA SER A 728 -6.98 1.45 -28.71
C SER A 728 -8.41 1.76 -28.30
N LEU A 729 -8.62 2.32 -27.11
CA LEU A 729 -9.95 2.67 -26.62
C LEU A 729 -10.60 3.76 -27.49
N ARG A 730 -9.83 4.76 -27.93
CA ARG A 730 -10.30 5.78 -28.88
C ARG A 730 -10.75 5.15 -30.20
N SER A 731 -10.00 4.18 -30.71
CA SER A 731 -10.34 3.48 -31.96
C SER A 731 -11.60 2.63 -31.81
N ILE A 732 -11.82 1.97 -30.66
CA ILE A 732 -13.06 1.24 -30.39
C ILE A 732 -14.26 2.20 -30.31
N LEU A 733 -14.15 3.29 -29.54
CA LEU A 733 -15.27 4.20 -29.31
C LEU A 733 -15.68 4.98 -30.56
N THR A 734 -14.70 5.58 -31.27
CA THR A 734 -14.98 6.48 -32.40
C THR A 734 -15.04 5.79 -33.76
N ARG A 735 -14.27 4.72 -33.97
CA ARG A 735 -14.21 3.99 -35.26
C ARG A 735 -15.00 2.68 -35.26
N GLY A 736 -15.36 2.16 -34.09
CA GLY A 736 -16.04 0.87 -33.97
C GLY A 736 -15.15 -0.34 -34.29
N TRP A 737 -13.83 -0.18 -34.22
CA TRP A 737 -12.89 -1.24 -34.58
C TRP A 737 -12.90 -2.38 -33.56
N SER A 738 -12.81 -3.62 -34.07
CA SER A 738 -12.72 -4.83 -33.26
C SER A 738 -11.29 -5.13 -32.82
N ILE A 739 -11.12 -6.11 -31.93
CA ILE A 739 -9.81 -6.57 -31.43
C ILE A 739 -8.86 -7.07 -32.53
N VAL A 740 -9.36 -7.39 -33.72
CA VAL A 740 -8.54 -7.89 -34.84
C VAL A 740 -7.62 -6.80 -35.39
N GLU A 741 -8.02 -5.53 -35.24
CA GLU A 741 -7.27 -4.41 -35.79
C GLU A 741 -6.00 -4.10 -34.99
N LYS A 742 -4.93 -3.74 -35.71
CA LYS A 742 -3.61 -3.48 -35.15
C LYS A 742 -3.62 -2.46 -34.01
N ASP A 743 -4.31 -1.35 -34.23
CA ASP A 743 -4.37 -0.28 -33.24
C ASP A 743 -5.13 -0.70 -31.97
N VAL A 744 -6.00 -1.72 -32.07
CA VAL A 744 -6.80 -2.21 -30.94
C VAL A 744 -6.01 -3.25 -30.13
N TYR A 745 -5.54 -4.34 -30.74
CA TYR A 745 -4.85 -5.39 -29.96
C TYR A 745 -3.52 -4.92 -29.35
N LEU A 746 -2.84 -3.93 -29.95
CA LEU A 746 -1.60 -3.39 -29.39
C LEU A 746 -1.79 -2.77 -28.00
N GLY A 747 -2.94 -2.15 -27.72
CA GLY A 747 -3.26 -1.65 -26.38
C GLY A 747 -3.38 -2.78 -25.35
N PHE A 748 -4.09 -3.86 -25.68
CA PHE A 748 -4.25 -5.01 -24.79
C PHE A 748 -2.90 -5.70 -24.49
N ILE A 749 -2.07 -5.90 -25.52
CA ILE A 749 -0.73 -6.48 -25.37
C ILE A 749 0.14 -5.57 -24.49
N SER A 750 0.17 -4.27 -24.78
CA SER A 750 0.93 -3.30 -23.99
C SER A 750 0.53 -3.31 -22.52
N THR A 751 -0.77 -3.26 -22.21
CA THR A 751 -1.25 -3.28 -20.83
C THR A 751 -0.89 -4.59 -20.13
N THR A 752 -0.98 -5.73 -20.81
CA THR A 752 -0.60 -7.03 -20.24
C THR A 752 0.90 -7.11 -19.94
N ILE A 753 1.75 -6.60 -20.86
CA ILE A 753 3.20 -6.52 -20.63
C ILE A 753 3.51 -5.67 -19.39
N TRP A 754 2.86 -4.52 -19.25
CA TRP A 754 3.06 -3.64 -18.09
C TRP A 754 2.57 -4.23 -16.78
N ILE A 755 1.45 -4.98 -16.78
CA ILE A 755 1.00 -5.74 -15.61
C ILE A 755 2.09 -6.71 -15.14
N VAL A 756 2.64 -7.51 -16.06
CA VAL A 756 3.71 -8.47 -15.74
C VAL A 756 4.96 -7.74 -15.26
N LEU A 757 5.35 -6.65 -15.94
CA LEU A 757 6.52 -5.86 -15.57
C LEU A 757 6.39 -5.28 -14.15
N PHE A 758 5.27 -4.63 -13.82
CA PHE A 758 5.05 -4.07 -12.49
C PHE A 758 5.01 -5.14 -11.39
N LEU A 759 4.37 -6.29 -11.66
CA LEU A 759 4.36 -7.41 -10.72
C LEU A 759 5.78 -7.96 -10.48
N THR A 760 6.58 -8.13 -11.54
CA THR A 760 7.97 -8.62 -11.40
C THR A 760 8.83 -7.64 -10.62
N ILE A 761 8.72 -6.33 -10.89
CA ILE A 761 9.42 -5.27 -10.14
C ILE A 761 9.00 -5.31 -8.67
N SER A 762 7.70 -5.37 -8.38
CA SER A 762 7.19 -5.42 -7.00
C SER A 762 7.75 -6.63 -6.24
N LEU A 763 7.74 -7.82 -6.85
CA LEU A 763 8.28 -9.04 -6.26
C LEU A 763 9.80 -8.96 -6.02
N LEU A 764 10.56 -8.38 -6.96
CA LEU A 764 12.00 -8.17 -6.81
C LEU A 764 12.31 -7.23 -5.65
N VAL A 765 11.65 -6.07 -5.57
CA VAL A 765 11.84 -5.09 -4.49
C VAL A 765 11.49 -5.71 -3.12
N LEU A 766 10.38 -6.44 -3.03
CA LEU A 766 9.99 -7.13 -1.81
C LEU A 766 10.98 -8.22 -1.38
N ARG A 767 11.66 -8.88 -2.33
CA ARG A 767 12.74 -9.84 -2.01
C ARG A 767 13.99 -9.14 -1.50
N PHE A 768 14.40 -8.04 -2.12
CA PHE A 768 15.59 -7.28 -1.68
C PHE A 768 15.41 -6.68 -0.29
N LYS A 769 14.21 -6.17 0.04
CA LYS A 769 13.93 -5.56 1.34
C LYS A 769 13.89 -6.56 2.51
N ARG A 770 13.83 -7.87 2.23
CA ARG A 770 13.82 -8.94 3.24
C ARG A 770 15.20 -9.46 3.64
N GLY A 771 16.23 -9.17 2.85
CA GLY A 771 17.63 -9.47 3.19
C GLY A 771 18.21 -8.37 4.06
#